data_AF-Q8NIU6-F1
#
_entry.id   AF-Q8NIU6-F1
#
_cell.length_a   1.000
_cell.length_b   1.000
_cell.length_c   1.000
_cell.angle_alpha   90.00
_cell.angle_beta   90.00
_cell.angle_gamma   90.00
#
_symmetry.space_group_name_H-M   'P 1'
#
loop_
_entity.id
_entity.type
_entity.pdbx_description
1 polymer ?
#
loop_
_entity_poly.entity_id
_entity_poly.type
_entity_poly.pdbx_seq_one_letter_code
_entity_poly.pdbx_strand_id
1 'polypeptide(L)'
;MAVSRPKRSLARRAVAFVKRLIHKHPVPDLSLPVPTATQAASRPDKKTILKHPAKKDFLKQIVPEAVNDCPLPSFDPGIFHSELLDLKLYPEVDPNDPRKIREPEGNVREGTYLGTQLALTQAYERVEQTFNSLFDVLGIEPTFPRYVSLEQQRNLYQFTPYPNNADGTPADYPPHLQHIPVDKNHTVFGVFNNAGLLETAVILQKLIPDEDGFIGRTKQWLLEKARAAAYGGEPEKGITIQDVEDYNRFHRKVGTDIAGGGNIGLLDDWYSDRRFAEQQFTGTNPTTITQAGKQWIGEFLTAARIGGYNAWISALEAADPASLFVQDGSYFRDAVGVTDPTAALHHKQPGSDDNWCVGAVSLFQLHDDGKLHPVAICIDYRGSMEQSVTIFNKRLTPRDSTKTEKTDWPWRYAKTCAQVTDWMRHELTVHLTLAHLVEEAIIVGTNRSLPMEHPVYRLLSPHWYKTLSVNAAARATLVPQVIVDIVGISPEQCHSFIRHAYDTYDFVAHYVPNDLARRGFPNTAEGLSSSTRYRNYAYAKDVLALWTVLRSYVAEMLALSYPSDESVAQDRYIQSWCKEMRQGGAHMSSFPEIRDLESLTDAITMCIHTATSFHSAVNYLQNFYLAFVIAKPPMLCTAPPTSLSALQQMKEHDLVASLPINRQRQWLLSAQVPWLLSFRTPQDRSLLNYAASMWRVYKTKKGRREKMVAEASERLYARLRETQRVVWENSRAMEKGSLPYMVLDPGNTAVSILI
;
A
#
# COMPACT_ATOMS: atom_id res chain seq x y z
N MET A 1 57.25 54.66 52.90
CA MET A 1 58.41 55.39 52.37
C MET A 1 59.20 54.46 51.45
N ALA A 2 59.52 54.96 50.24
CA ALA A 2 60.55 54.54 49.27
C ALA A 2 60.66 53.04 48.89
N VAL A 3 60.21 52.58 47.70
CA VAL A 3 60.80 52.72 46.34
C VAL A 3 61.96 51.74 46.06
N SER A 4 61.72 50.73 45.20
CA SER A 4 62.41 50.47 43.91
C SER A 4 62.47 48.97 43.53
N ARG A 5 62.07 48.71 42.27
CA ARG A 5 62.38 47.51 41.44
C ARG A 5 63.76 47.73 40.76
N PRO A 6 64.29 46.86 39.85
CA PRO A 6 64.06 45.42 39.56
C PRO A 6 65.40 44.62 39.40
N LYS A 7 65.34 43.31 39.14
CA LYS A 7 66.22 42.65 38.13
C LYS A 7 65.65 41.31 37.64
N ARG A 8 65.63 41.16 36.31
CA ARG A 8 65.25 39.97 35.55
C ARG A 8 66.35 38.89 35.64
N SER A 9 65.92 37.64 35.67
CA SER A 9 66.44 36.49 34.92
C SER A 9 66.52 35.22 35.77
N LEU A 10 66.29 34.10 35.10
CA LEU A 10 66.42 32.70 35.53
C LEU A 10 65.14 31.98 35.98
N ALA A 11 64.79 30.99 35.14
CA ALA A 11 64.36 29.67 35.54
C ALA A 11 62.95 29.50 36.13
N ARG A 12 61.94 29.68 35.27
CA ARG A 12 60.70 28.87 35.35
C ARG A 12 61.03 27.40 35.06
N ARG A 13 61.51 26.67 36.07
CA ARG A 13 61.50 25.19 36.13
C ARG A 13 60.62 24.77 37.30
N ALA A 14 59.32 24.60 37.05
CA ALA A 14 58.41 23.87 37.95
C ALA A 14 57.09 23.45 37.28
N VAL A 15 57.03 23.20 35.96
CA VAL A 15 55.79 22.74 35.29
C VAL A 15 56.01 21.59 34.27
N ALA A 16 57.19 20.95 34.23
CA ALA A 16 57.51 20.00 33.15
C ALA A 16 57.71 18.52 33.56
N PHE A 17 57.43 18.07 34.79
CA PHE A 17 57.74 16.67 35.14
C PHE A 17 56.80 15.90 36.10
N VAL A 18 55.60 16.40 36.42
CA VAL A 18 54.63 15.64 37.27
C VAL A 18 53.23 15.49 36.65
N LYS A 19 53.06 15.72 35.34
CA LYS A 19 51.82 15.36 34.62
C LYS A 19 52.05 14.30 33.54
N ARG A 20 52.71 13.19 33.91
CA ARG A 20 52.91 12.06 32.99
C ARG A 20 52.40 10.71 33.47
N LEU A 21 51.63 10.60 34.56
CA LEU A 21 51.27 9.26 35.07
C LEU A 21 49.85 9.05 35.61
N ILE A 22 48.90 9.98 35.48
CA ILE A 22 47.51 9.69 35.83
C ILE A 22 46.59 10.46 34.90
N HIS A 23 46.17 9.84 33.80
CA HIS A 23 44.82 9.89 33.26
C HIS A 23 44.61 8.57 32.52
N LYS A 24 44.16 7.55 33.29
CA LYS A 24 43.38 6.45 32.74
C LYS A 24 42.18 7.10 32.06
N HIS A 25 42.25 7.31 30.74
CA HIS A 25 41.03 7.36 29.96
C HIS A 25 40.35 6.00 30.19
N PRO A 26 39.07 5.95 30.60
CA PRO A 26 38.34 4.72 30.50
C PRO A 26 38.41 4.33 29.02
N VAL A 27 38.92 3.13 28.75
CA VAL A 27 38.67 2.48 27.46
C VAL A 27 37.18 2.65 27.21
N PRO A 28 36.74 3.26 26.10
CA PRO A 28 35.33 3.32 25.81
C PRO A 28 34.85 1.88 25.82
N ASP A 29 33.84 1.60 26.62
CA ASP A 29 33.18 0.30 26.56
C ASP A 29 32.64 0.15 25.14
N LEU A 30 33.36 -0.63 24.32
CA LEU A 30 33.05 -0.90 22.92
C LEU A 30 31.73 -1.68 22.76
N SER A 31 31.05 -2.03 23.87
CA SER A 31 29.72 -2.63 23.88
C SER A 31 28.58 -1.62 23.82
N LEU A 32 28.82 -0.31 24.06
CA LEU A 32 27.77 0.70 24.01
C LEU A 32 27.73 1.42 22.65
N PRO A 33 26.56 1.52 21.99
CA PRO A 33 26.42 2.34 20.78
C PRO A 33 26.64 3.81 21.15
N VAL A 34 27.73 4.40 20.67
CA VAL A 34 27.93 5.84 20.69
C VAL A 34 27.07 6.44 19.59
N PRO A 35 26.06 7.28 19.89
CA PRO A 35 25.30 7.97 18.86
C PRO A 35 26.23 8.90 18.06
N THR A 36 26.01 9.01 16.75
CA THR A 36 26.64 10.06 15.93
C THR A 36 26.39 11.44 16.54
N ALA A 37 27.43 12.27 16.62
CA ALA A 37 27.48 13.53 17.36
C ALA A 37 26.45 14.61 16.95
N THR A 38 25.62 14.36 15.93
CA THR A 38 24.63 15.31 15.39
C THR A 38 23.17 14.97 15.72
N GLN A 39 22.88 13.88 16.44
CA GLN A 39 21.52 13.53 16.89
C GLN A 39 21.42 13.14 18.37
N ALA A 40 22.32 13.63 19.22
CA ALA A 40 21.99 13.65 20.64
C ALA A 40 20.83 14.65 20.81
N ALA A 41 19.61 14.14 21.07
CA ALA A 41 18.54 14.97 21.60
C ALA A 41 19.15 15.84 22.70
N SER A 42 18.91 17.14 22.66
CA SER A 42 19.49 18.07 23.63
C SER A 42 19.22 17.49 25.01
N ARG A 43 20.26 17.08 25.74
CA ARG A 43 20.08 16.54 27.09
C ARG A 43 19.36 17.63 27.86
N PRO A 44 18.08 17.44 28.24
CA PRO A 44 17.38 18.47 28.97
C PRO A 44 18.18 18.70 30.24
N ASP A 45 18.62 19.94 30.45
CA ASP A 45 19.42 20.24 31.62
C ASP A 45 18.57 20.03 32.88
N LYS A 46 19.23 19.85 34.03
CA LYS A 46 18.55 19.64 35.31
C LYS A 46 17.54 20.76 35.61
N LYS A 47 17.79 21.98 35.13
CA LYS A 47 16.90 23.13 35.33
C LYS A 47 15.64 23.01 34.48
N THR A 48 15.73 22.50 33.26
CA THR A 48 14.63 22.26 32.32
C THR A 48 13.74 21.13 32.83
N ILE A 49 14.34 20.04 33.33
CA ILE A 49 13.60 18.91 33.93
C ILE A 49 12.85 19.37 35.20
N LEU A 50 13.47 20.21 36.02
CA LEU A 50 12.87 20.73 37.26
C LEU A 50 11.99 21.97 37.05
N LYS A 51 11.89 22.50 35.83
CA LYS A 51 11.07 23.68 35.54
C LYS A 51 9.64 23.24 35.31
N HIS A 52 8.76 23.59 36.24
CA HIS A 52 7.33 23.47 36.01
C HIS A 52 6.90 24.33 34.81
N PRO A 53 5.94 23.86 33.98
CA PRO A 53 5.37 24.66 32.91
C PRO A 53 4.77 25.94 33.49
N ALA A 54 4.92 27.06 32.77
CA ALA A 54 4.31 28.31 33.21
C ALA A 54 2.79 28.13 33.26
N LYS A 55 2.13 28.64 34.31
CA LYS A 55 0.66 28.55 34.45
C LYS A 55 -0.05 28.99 33.16
N LYS A 56 0.40 30.05 32.51
CA LYS A 56 -0.17 30.54 31.24
C LYS A 56 -0.10 29.49 30.12
N ASP A 57 0.99 28.73 30.01
CA ASP A 57 1.16 27.72 28.97
C ASP A 57 0.38 26.45 29.31
N PHE A 58 0.29 26.08 30.59
CA PHE A 58 -0.58 24.99 31.05
C PHE A 58 -2.06 25.31 30.85
N LEU A 59 -2.50 26.54 31.18
CA LEU A 59 -3.89 26.97 31.01
C LEU A 59 -4.34 26.98 29.53
N LYS A 60 -3.41 27.14 28.57
CA LYS A 60 -3.72 27.01 27.13
C LYS A 60 -3.95 25.56 26.68
N GLN A 61 -3.55 24.59 27.50
CA GLN A 61 -3.69 23.16 27.23
C GLN A 61 -4.86 22.53 28.00
N ILE A 62 -5.62 23.34 28.75
CA ILE A 62 -6.84 22.87 29.39
C ILE A 62 -7.83 22.51 28.29
N VAL A 63 -8.37 21.29 28.39
CA VAL A 63 -9.40 20.77 27.48
C VAL A 63 -10.66 21.64 27.53
N PRO A 64 -11.51 21.61 26.48
CA PRO A 64 -12.73 22.41 26.44
C PRO A 64 -13.62 22.22 27.68
N GLU A 65 -14.33 23.29 28.08
CA GLU A 65 -15.21 23.25 29.27
C GLU A 65 -16.37 22.27 29.12
N ALA A 66 -16.91 22.14 27.89
CA ALA A 66 -17.96 21.18 27.57
C ALA A 66 -17.37 19.94 26.89
N VAL A 67 -17.80 18.75 27.32
CA VAL A 67 -17.39 17.47 26.74
C VAL A 67 -17.72 17.36 25.24
N ASN A 68 -18.80 18.03 24.79
CA ASN A 68 -19.22 18.04 23.38
C ASN A 68 -18.22 18.76 22.46
N ASP A 69 -17.39 19.65 23.01
CA ASP A 69 -16.33 20.34 22.27
C ASP A 69 -15.00 19.59 22.36
N CYS A 70 -14.93 18.53 23.17
CA CYS A 70 -13.72 17.73 23.32
C CYS A 70 -13.53 16.82 22.10
N PRO A 71 -12.39 16.92 21.38
CA PRO A 71 -12.13 16.02 20.27
C PRO A 71 -11.95 14.59 20.81
N LEU A 72 -12.61 13.62 20.17
CA LEU A 72 -12.46 12.20 20.49
C LEU A 72 -11.48 11.56 19.49
N PRO A 73 -10.20 11.34 19.85
CA PRO A 73 -9.22 10.76 18.92
C PRO A 73 -9.40 9.25 18.74
N SER A 74 -9.90 8.56 19.76
CA SER A 74 -10.22 7.13 19.78
C SER A 74 -11.17 6.83 20.93
N PHE A 75 -11.92 5.73 20.84
CA PHE A 75 -12.62 5.19 22.01
C PHE A 75 -11.62 4.65 23.03
N ASP A 76 -11.98 4.76 24.31
CA ASP A 76 -11.33 3.97 25.36
C ASP A 76 -11.59 2.47 25.07
N PRO A 77 -10.55 1.61 25.06
CA PRO A 77 -10.72 0.21 24.70
C PRO A 77 -11.69 -0.58 25.59
N GLY A 78 -11.78 -0.24 26.88
CA GLY A 78 -12.68 -0.87 27.84
C GLY A 78 -14.12 -0.40 27.66
N ILE A 79 -14.33 0.90 27.41
CA ILE A 79 -15.67 1.42 27.08
C ILE A 79 -16.17 0.82 25.78
N PHE A 80 -15.33 0.75 24.74
CA PHE A 80 -15.69 0.14 23.46
C PHE A 80 -16.09 -1.34 23.65
N HIS A 81 -15.34 -2.09 24.46
CA HIS A 81 -15.69 -3.48 24.76
C HIS A 81 -17.03 -3.61 25.48
N SER A 82 -17.29 -2.78 26.49
CA SER A 82 -18.60 -2.76 27.18
C SER A 82 -19.75 -2.45 26.22
N GLU A 83 -19.55 -1.51 25.29
CA GLU A 83 -20.56 -1.18 24.28
C GLU A 83 -20.85 -2.35 23.34
N LEU A 84 -19.81 -3.10 22.91
CA LEU A 84 -20.02 -4.33 22.13
C LEU A 84 -20.85 -5.37 22.90
N LEU A 85 -20.66 -5.48 24.21
CA LEU A 85 -21.48 -6.35 25.06
C LEU A 85 -22.93 -5.86 25.14
N ASP A 86 -23.15 -4.57 25.36
CA ASP A 86 -24.50 -4.01 25.45
C ASP A 86 -25.26 -4.14 24.12
N LEU A 87 -24.56 -3.99 23.00
CA LEU A 87 -25.10 -4.17 21.65
C LEU A 87 -25.25 -5.63 21.22
N LYS A 88 -24.82 -6.60 22.05
CA LYS A 88 -24.75 -8.03 21.69
C LYS A 88 -23.91 -8.31 20.44
N LEU A 89 -22.81 -7.59 20.28
CA LEU A 89 -21.81 -7.75 19.24
C LEU A 89 -20.66 -8.66 19.72
N TYR A 90 -21.02 -9.87 20.16
CA TYR A 90 -20.09 -10.91 20.58
C TYR A 90 -20.64 -12.29 20.20
N PRO A 91 -19.79 -13.29 19.97
CA PRO A 91 -20.23 -14.66 19.76
C PRO A 91 -20.74 -15.27 21.07
N GLU A 92 -21.86 -15.97 21.03
CA GLU A 92 -22.36 -16.72 22.19
C GLU A 92 -21.92 -18.18 22.11
N VAL A 93 -21.15 -18.62 23.10
CA VAL A 93 -20.75 -20.02 23.26
C VAL A 93 -21.85 -20.78 24.01
N ASP A 94 -22.35 -21.88 23.43
CA ASP A 94 -23.38 -22.70 24.07
C ASP A 94 -22.84 -23.28 25.40
N PRO A 95 -23.50 -23.03 26.54
CA PRO A 95 -23.02 -23.45 27.85
C PRO A 95 -22.97 -24.98 28.01
N ASN A 96 -23.71 -25.72 27.18
CA ASN A 96 -23.76 -27.18 27.21
C ASN A 96 -22.87 -27.83 26.16
N ASP A 97 -22.52 -27.12 25.09
CA ASP A 97 -21.57 -27.58 24.07
C ASP A 97 -20.73 -26.42 23.54
N PRO A 98 -19.53 -26.16 24.12
CA PRO A 98 -18.67 -25.03 23.75
C PRO A 98 -18.27 -24.99 22.26
N ARG A 99 -18.45 -26.08 21.52
CA ARG A 99 -18.18 -26.13 20.07
C ARG A 99 -19.29 -25.47 19.24
N LYS A 100 -20.49 -25.30 19.83
CA LYS A 100 -21.60 -24.59 19.21
C LYS A 100 -21.47 -23.12 19.58
N ILE A 101 -21.24 -22.30 18.58
CA ILE A 101 -21.07 -20.87 18.73
C ILE A 101 -22.10 -20.20 17.85
N ARG A 102 -22.86 -19.28 18.42
CA ARG A 102 -23.84 -18.48 17.69
C ARG A 102 -23.19 -17.18 17.28
N GLU A 103 -23.52 -16.75 16.07
CA GLU A 103 -23.11 -15.45 15.57
C GLU A 103 -23.66 -14.32 16.46
N PRO A 104 -22.96 -13.17 16.52
CA PRO A 104 -23.46 -12.00 17.21
C PRO A 104 -24.89 -11.63 16.77
N GLU A 105 -25.82 -11.50 17.71
CA GLU A 105 -27.22 -11.13 17.42
C GLU A 105 -27.35 -9.65 17.02
N GLY A 106 -26.47 -8.80 17.58
CA GLY A 106 -26.53 -7.36 17.47
C GLY A 106 -26.18 -6.77 16.10
N ASN A 107 -26.53 -5.49 15.94
CA ASN A 107 -26.02 -4.60 14.91
C ASN A 107 -26.10 -3.15 15.37
N VAL A 108 -25.12 -2.33 14.95
CA VAL A 108 -25.24 -0.86 15.07
C VAL A 108 -26.21 -0.40 14.00
N ARG A 109 -27.42 -0.01 14.42
CA ARG A 109 -28.47 0.46 13.50
C ARG A 109 -28.37 1.94 13.19
N GLU A 110 -27.93 2.72 14.19
CA GLU A 110 -27.75 4.15 14.06
C GLU A 110 -26.39 4.56 14.61
N GLY A 111 -25.70 5.46 13.91
CA GLY A 111 -24.37 5.92 14.31
C GLY A 111 -24.00 7.24 13.64
N THR A 112 -23.02 7.94 14.22
CA THR A 112 -22.43 9.12 13.55
C THR A 112 -21.29 8.69 12.64
N TYR A 113 -20.95 9.49 11.62
CA TYR A 113 -19.79 9.24 10.76
C TYR A 113 -18.51 9.04 11.58
N LEU A 114 -18.19 9.99 12.47
CA LEU A 114 -16.97 9.95 13.27
C LEU A 114 -16.97 8.76 14.24
N GLY A 115 -18.09 8.49 14.92
CA GLY A 115 -18.21 7.35 15.83
C GLY A 115 -17.99 6.02 15.11
N THR A 116 -18.62 5.82 13.95
CA THR A 116 -18.47 4.61 13.12
C THR A 116 -17.03 4.46 12.64
N GLN A 117 -16.41 5.54 12.19
CA GLN A 117 -15.01 5.52 11.76
C GLN A 117 -14.04 5.11 12.86
N LEU A 118 -14.24 5.63 14.09
CA LEU A 118 -13.43 5.26 15.25
C LEU A 118 -13.70 3.81 15.67
N ALA A 119 -14.94 3.36 15.60
CA ALA A 119 -15.33 1.98 15.90
C ALA A 119 -14.67 0.99 14.92
N LEU A 120 -14.65 1.30 13.62
CA LEU A 120 -13.98 0.47 12.61
C LEU A 120 -12.48 0.37 12.85
N THR A 121 -11.82 1.48 13.15
CA THR A 121 -10.39 1.48 13.52
C THR A 121 -10.14 0.56 14.72
N GLN A 122 -10.92 0.73 15.79
CA GLN A 122 -10.79 -0.05 17.02
C GLN A 122 -11.12 -1.54 16.83
N ALA A 123 -12.10 -1.86 15.99
CA ALA A 123 -12.46 -3.24 15.68
C ALA A 123 -11.38 -3.91 14.83
N TYR A 124 -10.86 -3.24 13.80
CA TYR A 124 -9.82 -3.81 12.95
C TYR A 124 -8.52 -4.07 13.72
N GLU A 125 -8.10 -3.18 14.62
CA GLU A 125 -6.97 -3.41 15.53
C GLU A 125 -7.14 -4.71 16.36
N ARG A 126 -8.37 -5.01 16.80
CA ARG A 126 -8.69 -6.25 17.55
C ARG A 126 -8.72 -7.48 16.64
N VAL A 127 -9.18 -7.34 15.41
CA VAL A 127 -9.10 -8.40 14.38
C VAL A 127 -7.64 -8.78 14.17
N GLU A 128 -6.76 -7.81 13.91
CA GLU A 128 -5.32 -8.06 13.74
C GLU A 128 -4.72 -8.74 14.97
N GLN A 129 -5.02 -8.26 16.18
CA GLN A 129 -4.55 -8.88 17.42
C GLN A 129 -5.04 -10.33 17.58
N THR A 130 -6.26 -10.63 17.15
CA THR A 130 -6.84 -11.97 17.19
C THR A 130 -6.08 -12.92 16.28
N PHE A 131 -5.84 -12.52 15.02
CA PHE A 131 -5.08 -13.35 14.07
C PHE A 131 -3.60 -13.49 14.47
N ASN A 132 -2.95 -12.43 14.99
CA ASN A 132 -1.60 -12.52 15.53
C ASN A 132 -1.53 -13.55 16.67
N SER A 133 -2.49 -13.51 17.60
CA SER A 133 -2.56 -14.44 18.74
C SER A 133 -2.83 -15.87 18.28
N LEU A 134 -3.73 -16.05 17.32
CA LEU A 134 -4.02 -17.35 16.72
C LEU A 134 -2.76 -17.95 16.09
N PHE A 135 -2.02 -17.18 15.30
CA PHE A 135 -0.83 -17.66 14.60
C PHE A 135 0.33 -17.97 15.55
N ASP A 136 0.44 -17.25 16.67
CA ASP A 136 1.37 -17.59 17.77
C ASP A 136 1.01 -18.94 18.41
N VAL A 137 -0.28 -19.14 18.72
CA VAL A 137 -0.81 -20.37 19.32
C VAL A 137 -0.61 -21.58 18.40
N LEU A 138 -0.92 -21.43 17.11
CA LEU A 138 -0.69 -22.46 16.09
C LEU A 138 0.80 -22.75 15.87
N GLY A 139 1.69 -21.84 16.28
CA GLY A 139 3.13 -21.95 16.07
C GLY A 139 3.58 -21.62 14.65
N ILE A 140 2.75 -20.92 13.88
CA ILE A 140 3.02 -20.50 12.50
C ILE A 140 3.89 -19.25 12.51
N GLU A 141 3.46 -18.20 13.23
CA GLU A 141 4.26 -16.98 13.46
C GLU A 141 4.53 -16.82 14.97
N PRO A 142 5.36 -17.69 15.57
CA PRO A 142 5.51 -17.70 17.01
C PRO A 142 6.31 -16.49 17.49
N THR A 143 5.82 -15.85 18.55
CA THR A 143 6.42 -14.70 19.25
C THR A 143 7.83 -15.01 19.73
N PHE A 144 8.03 -16.24 20.20
CA PHE A 144 9.35 -16.78 20.54
C PHE A 144 9.75 -17.86 19.53
N PRO A 145 11.03 -17.89 19.10
CA PRO A 145 11.47 -18.84 18.08
C PRO A 145 11.25 -20.28 18.54
N ARG A 146 10.59 -21.08 17.70
CA ARG A 146 10.43 -22.53 17.88
C ARG A 146 11.08 -23.24 16.70
N TYR A 147 11.99 -24.16 17.00
CA TYR A 147 12.54 -25.03 15.98
C TYR A 147 11.53 -26.14 15.64
N VAL A 148 11.27 -26.33 14.36
CA VAL A 148 10.45 -27.42 13.84
C VAL A 148 11.19 -28.10 12.69
N SER A 149 11.08 -29.43 12.63
CA SER A 149 11.63 -30.20 11.51
C SER A 149 10.86 -29.92 10.22
N LEU A 150 11.46 -30.18 9.05
CA LEU A 150 10.78 -29.98 7.76
C LEU A 150 9.49 -30.79 7.63
N GLU A 151 9.41 -31.97 8.22
CA GLU A 151 8.17 -32.77 8.25
C GLU A 151 7.08 -32.06 9.08
N GLN A 152 7.44 -31.50 10.23
CA GLN A 152 6.51 -30.69 11.03
C GLN A 152 6.12 -29.41 10.32
N GLN A 153 7.05 -28.74 9.61
CA GLN A 153 6.71 -27.58 8.78
C GLN A 153 5.69 -27.97 7.70
N ARG A 154 5.88 -29.09 6.99
CA ARG A 154 4.91 -29.56 5.99
C ARG A 154 3.53 -29.81 6.60
N ASN A 155 3.47 -30.35 7.82
CA ASN A 155 2.20 -30.59 8.51
C ASN A 155 1.52 -29.29 8.95
N LEU A 156 2.30 -28.29 9.37
CA LEU A 156 1.82 -27.01 9.86
C LEU A 156 1.41 -26.05 8.74
N TYR A 157 2.15 -26.06 7.64
CA TYR A 157 1.93 -25.21 6.49
C TYR A 157 1.26 -26.03 5.38
N GLN A 158 -0.06 -26.05 5.36
CA GLN A 158 -0.85 -26.64 4.27
C GLN A 158 -1.42 -25.53 3.39
N PHE A 159 -1.51 -25.81 2.09
CA PHE A 159 -2.23 -24.93 1.16
C PHE A 159 -3.73 -25.20 1.24
N THR A 160 -4.53 -24.16 1.06
CA THR A 160 -5.94 -24.31 0.73
C THR A 160 -6.11 -24.96 -0.66
N PRO A 161 -7.22 -25.69 -0.91
CA PRO A 161 -7.53 -26.21 -2.23
C PRO A 161 -7.68 -25.10 -3.29
N TYR A 162 -7.17 -25.35 -4.50
CA TYR A 162 -7.24 -24.42 -5.63
C TYR A 162 -7.20 -25.21 -6.96
N PRO A 163 -7.90 -24.80 -8.05
CA PRO A 163 -8.75 -23.60 -8.19
C PRO A 163 -10.14 -23.72 -7.55
N ASN A 164 -10.49 -24.90 -7.04
CA ASN A 164 -11.79 -25.17 -6.44
C ASN A 164 -11.62 -25.65 -5.00
N ASN A 165 -12.60 -25.31 -4.17
CA ASN A 165 -12.79 -25.85 -2.84
C ASN A 165 -13.08 -27.37 -2.89
N ALA A 166 -13.02 -28.02 -1.73
CA ALA A 166 -13.27 -29.46 -1.62
C ALA A 166 -14.69 -29.89 -2.06
N ASP A 167 -15.67 -28.97 -2.03
CA ASP A 167 -17.04 -29.20 -2.47
C ASP A 167 -17.25 -28.96 -3.98
N GLY A 168 -16.20 -28.57 -4.72
CA GLY A 168 -16.23 -28.29 -6.15
C GLY A 168 -16.60 -26.86 -6.52
N THR A 169 -16.93 -25.99 -5.56
CA THR A 169 -17.12 -24.56 -5.81
C THR A 169 -15.79 -23.87 -6.12
N PRO A 170 -15.76 -22.78 -6.92
CA PRO A 170 -14.53 -22.00 -7.11
C PRO A 170 -13.99 -21.50 -5.77
N ALA A 171 -12.67 -21.54 -5.59
CA ALA A 171 -12.06 -20.97 -4.40
C ALA A 171 -12.27 -19.44 -4.37
N ASP A 172 -12.50 -18.88 -3.19
CA ASP A 172 -12.66 -17.42 -3.05
C ASP A 172 -11.34 -16.66 -3.19
N TYR A 173 -10.23 -17.34 -2.87
CA TYR A 173 -8.88 -16.77 -2.92
C TYR A 173 -7.90 -17.73 -3.60
N PRO A 174 -6.81 -17.18 -4.18
CA PRO A 174 -5.62 -17.94 -4.54
C PRO A 174 -5.08 -18.84 -3.42
N PRO A 175 -4.24 -19.83 -3.72
CA PRO A 175 -3.71 -20.74 -2.71
C PRO A 175 -2.97 -19.97 -1.61
N HIS A 176 -3.37 -20.23 -0.37
CA HIS A 176 -2.85 -19.55 0.80
C HIS A 176 -2.74 -20.52 1.98
N LEU A 177 -2.29 -20.05 3.15
CA LEU A 177 -2.14 -20.90 4.31
C LEU A 177 -3.51 -21.37 4.84
N GLN A 178 -3.71 -22.68 4.91
CA GLN A 178 -4.83 -23.31 5.59
C GLN A 178 -4.58 -23.30 7.10
N HIS A 179 -5.11 -22.29 7.77
CA HIS A 179 -4.95 -22.06 9.21
C HIS A 179 -6.20 -22.45 10.04
N ILE A 180 -7.35 -22.60 9.39
CA ILE A 180 -8.57 -23.11 10.03
C ILE A 180 -8.50 -24.65 10.06
N PRO A 181 -8.45 -25.30 11.24
CA PRO A 181 -8.32 -26.74 11.32
C PRO A 181 -9.58 -27.43 10.78
N VAL A 182 -9.41 -28.39 9.85
CA VAL A 182 -10.54 -29.12 9.24
C VAL A 182 -11.25 -30.03 10.24
N ASP A 183 -10.54 -30.63 11.19
CA ASP A 183 -11.13 -31.39 12.31
C ASP A 183 -10.02 -31.88 13.27
N LYS A 184 -9.86 -31.37 14.51
CA LYS A 184 -9.08 -32.03 15.60
C LYS A 184 -9.46 -31.57 17.03
N ASN A 185 -10.36 -32.32 17.67
CA ASN A 185 -10.31 -32.91 19.03
C ASN A 185 -9.70 -32.20 20.27
N HIS A 186 -9.35 -30.91 20.25
CA HIS A 186 -8.94 -30.17 21.44
C HIS A 186 -9.96 -29.08 21.77
N THR A 187 -10.76 -29.30 22.82
CA THR A 187 -11.92 -28.46 23.16
C THR A 187 -11.56 -27.00 23.39
N VAL A 188 -10.47 -26.69 24.10
CA VAL A 188 -10.11 -25.28 24.41
C VAL A 188 -9.60 -24.52 23.18
N PHE A 189 -8.76 -25.13 22.34
CA PHE A 189 -8.25 -24.51 21.12
C PHE A 189 -9.33 -24.42 20.04
N GLY A 190 -10.18 -25.45 19.89
CA GLY A 190 -11.32 -25.41 18.99
C GLY A 190 -12.31 -24.30 19.36
N VAL A 191 -12.57 -24.09 20.66
CA VAL A 191 -13.43 -23.01 21.14
C VAL A 191 -12.80 -21.63 20.87
N PHE A 192 -11.52 -21.43 21.20
CA PHE A 192 -10.83 -20.16 20.93
C PHE A 192 -10.82 -19.84 19.42
N ASN A 193 -10.48 -20.82 18.59
CA ASN A 193 -10.46 -20.67 17.14
C ASN A 193 -11.86 -20.34 16.59
N ASN A 194 -12.89 -21.08 17.00
CA ASN A 194 -14.22 -20.89 16.44
C ASN A 194 -14.87 -19.58 16.95
N ALA A 195 -14.72 -19.24 18.24
CA ALA A 195 -15.34 -18.04 18.81
C ALA A 195 -14.71 -16.77 18.25
N GLY A 196 -13.38 -16.68 18.33
CA GLY A 196 -12.65 -15.49 17.88
C GLY A 196 -12.76 -15.30 16.37
N LEU A 197 -12.69 -16.37 15.56
CA LEU A 197 -12.84 -16.23 14.11
C LEU A 197 -14.28 -15.87 13.72
N LEU A 198 -15.30 -16.46 14.35
CA LEU A 198 -16.70 -16.14 14.05
C LEU A 198 -17.04 -14.68 14.41
N GLU A 199 -16.50 -14.16 15.52
CA GLU A 199 -16.63 -12.75 15.88
C GLU A 199 -16.06 -11.85 14.78
N THR A 200 -14.81 -12.10 14.36
CA THR A 200 -14.16 -11.28 13.34
C THR A 200 -14.84 -11.35 11.97
N ALA A 201 -15.46 -12.49 11.61
CA ALA A 201 -16.11 -12.71 10.32
C ALA A 201 -17.30 -11.79 10.03
N VAL A 202 -17.89 -11.15 11.06
CA VAL A 202 -19.06 -10.27 10.89
C VAL A 202 -18.95 -8.93 11.62
N ILE A 203 -17.91 -8.71 12.45
CA ILE A 203 -17.85 -7.56 13.35
C ILE A 203 -17.80 -6.22 12.61
N LEU A 204 -17.02 -6.10 11.53
CA LEU A 204 -16.94 -4.84 10.80
C LEU A 204 -18.29 -4.54 10.13
N GLN A 205 -18.88 -5.54 9.47
CA GLN A 205 -20.19 -5.40 8.83
C GLN A 205 -21.27 -4.96 9.83
N LYS A 206 -21.29 -5.54 11.04
CA LYS A 206 -22.27 -5.23 12.09
C LYS A 206 -22.04 -3.87 12.76
N LEU A 207 -20.84 -3.31 12.67
CA LEU A 207 -20.51 -1.98 13.17
C LEU A 207 -20.84 -0.86 12.18
N ILE A 208 -21.01 -1.18 10.89
CA ILE A 208 -21.34 -0.19 9.85
C ILE A 208 -22.87 -0.09 9.76
N PRO A 209 -23.47 1.05 10.14
CA PRO A 209 -24.89 1.27 9.92
C PRO A 209 -25.25 1.15 8.44
N ASP A 210 -26.47 0.74 8.13
CA ASP A 210 -27.03 0.89 6.79
C ASP A 210 -26.93 2.36 6.36
N GLU A 211 -26.97 2.63 5.05
CA GLU A 211 -26.88 3.99 4.50
C GLU A 211 -27.87 4.94 5.22
N ASP A 212 -29.10 4.48 5.48
CA ASP A 212 -30.15 5.23 6.19
C ASP A 212 -29.96 5.38 7.71
N GLY A 213 -29.05 4.62 8.32
CA GLY A 213 -28.76 4.61 9.75
C GLY A 213 -27.80 5.70 10.21
N PHE A 214 -27.13 6.41 9.30
CA PHE A 214 -26.20 7.47 9.71
C PHE A 214 -26.94 8.71 10.24
N ILE A 215 -26.78 9.00 11.54
CA ILE A 215 -27.39 10.16 12.20
C ILE A 215 -26.69 11.43 11.74
N GLY A 216 -27.48 12.45 11.40
CA GLY A 216 -26.96 13.73 10.92
C GLY A 216 -26.76 13.80 9.41
N ARG A 217 -27.15 12.74 8.68
CA ARG A 217 -27.05 12.52 7.23
C ARG A 217 -27.26 13.75 6.36
N THR A 218 -28.28 14.53 6.71
CA THR A 218 -28.71 15.70 5.95
C THR A 218 -28.50 16.98 6.77
N LYS A 219 -28.74 16.95 8.10
CA LYS A 219 -28.75 18.16 8.91
C LYS A 219 -27.36 18.73 9.18
N GLN A 220 -26.29 17.97 9.44
CA GLN A 220 -24.99 18.59 9.77
C GLN A 220 -24.22 19.06 8.52
N TRP A 221 -24.27 18.25 7.46
CA TRP A 221 -23.67 18.57 6.17
C TRP A 221 -24.38 19.78 5.49
N LEU A 222 -25.71 19.92 5.63
CA LEU A 222 -26.44 21.14 5.23
C LEU A 222 -26.41 22.28 6.28
N LEU A 223 -26.24 22.02 7.59
CA LEU A 223 -26.11 23.09 8.59
C LEU A 223 -24.78 23.86 8.45
N GLU A 224 -23.75 23.27 7.86
CA GLU A 224 -22.56 24.05 7.47
C GLU A 224 -22.86 25.01 6.32
N LYS A 225 -23.84 24.73 5.45
CA LYS A 225 -24.40 25.74 4.53
C LYS A 225 -25.12 26.88 5.28
N ALA A 226 -25.72 26.61 6.43
CA ALA A 226 -26.23 27.66 7.31
C ALA A 226 -25.10 28.47 8.01
N ARG A 227 -23.92 27.87 8.23
CA ARG A 227 -22.70 28.62 8.60
C ARG A 227 -22.07 29.35 7.40
N ALA A 228 -22.27 28.89 6.17
CA ALA A 228 -21.88 29.58 4.94
C ALA A 228 -22.77 30.81 4.63
N ALA A 229 -23.92 30.97 5.30
CA ALA A 229 -24.64 32.24 5.34
C ALA A 229 -23.82 33.36 6.03
N ALA A 230 -22.79 33.02 6.82
CA ALA A 230 -21.80 33.97 7.32
C ALA A 230 -20.75 34.39 6.26
N TYR A 231 -20.72 33.73 5.09
CA TYR A 231 -19.77 33.98 3.98
C TYR A 231 -20.43 34.04 2.58
N GLY A 232 -21.75 34.27 2.49
CA GLY A 232 -22.42 34.75 1.26
C GLY A 232 -22.81 33.71 0.20
N GLY A 233 -23.08 32.46 0.54
CA GLY A 233 -23.53 31.43 -0.42
C GLY A 233 -25.07 31.29 -0.56
N GLU A 234 -25.55 31.04 -1.78
CA GLU A 234 -26.97 30.74 -2.10
C GLU A 234 -27.27 29.22 -1.92
N PRO A 235 -28.17 28.81 -1.01
CA PRO A 235 -28.43 27.39 -0.70
C PRO A 235 -29.04 26.55 -1.84
N GLU A 236 -29.67 27.18 -2.84
CA GLU A 236 -30.56 26.54 -3.82
C GLU A 236 -29.85 25.74 -4.95
N LYS A 237 -28.52 25.74 -5.02
CA LYS A 237 -27.73 25.17 -6.15
C LYS A 237 -27.19 23.74 -5.97
N GLY A 238 -27.61 23.00 -4.94
CA GLY A 238 -27.07 21.65 -4.66
C GLY A 238 -25.63 21.66 -4.12
N ILE A 239 -24.98 20.50 -4.06
CA ILE A 239 -23.58 20.34 -3.59
C ILE A 239 -22.63 20.54 -4.77
N THR A 240 -21.56 21.27 -4.56
CA THR A 240 -20.51 21.48 -5.56
C THR A 240 -19.23 20.74 -5.20
N ILE A 241 -18.33 20.57 -6.16
CA ILE A 241 -17.00 20.04 -5.89
C ILE A 241 -16.21 20.98 -4.96
N GLN A 242 -16.44 22.29 -5.07
CA GLN A 242 -15.79 23.28 -4.21
C GLN A 242 -16.16 23.10 -2.74
N ASP A 243 -17.42 22.77 -2.44
CA ASP A 243 -17.87 22.51 -1.06
C ASP A 243 -17.09 21.34 -0.43
N VAL A 244 -16.81 20.30 -1.22
CA VAL A 244 -16.04 19.12 -0.79
C VAL A 244 -14.55 19.44 -0.61
N GLU A 245 -13.97 20.25 -1.50
CA GLU A 245 -12.60 20.76 -1.37
C GLU A 245 -12.42 21.58 -0.09
N ASP A 246 -13.37 22.48 0.19
CA ASP A 246 -13.36 23.34 1.37
C ASP A 246 -13.50 22.49 2.65
N TYR A 247 -14.42 21.53 2.65
CA TYR A 247 -14.56 20.59 3.76
C TYR A 247 -13.26 19.82 4.04
N ASN A 248 -12.62 19.29 3.00
CA ASN A 248 -11.33 18.59 3.12
C ASN A 248 -10.23 19.50 3.69
N ARG A 249 -10.20 20.78 3.31
CA ARG A 249 -9.19 21.74 3.79
C ARG A 249 -9.33 22.03 5.30
N PHE A 250 -10.55 22.09 5.83
CA PHE A 250 -10.81 22.48 7.22
C PHE A 250 -11.04 21.31 8.19
N HIS A 251 -11.48 20.14 7.72
CA HIS A 251 -11.90 19.02 8.57
C HIS A 251 -11.09 17.72 8.38
N ARG A 252 -9.95 17.77 7.68
CA ARG A 252 -9.09 16.59 7.53
C ARG A 252 -8.50 16.13 8.86
N LYS A 253 -8.34 14.81 8.99
CA LYS A 253 -7.52 14.20 10.04
C LYS A 253 -6.03 14.34 9.72
N VAL A 254 -5.20 14.18 10.75
CA VAL A 254 -3.78 13.87 10.57
C VAL A 254 -3.71 12.43 10.06
N GLY A 255 -3.31 12.24 8.80
CA GLY A 255 -3.09 10.91 8.22
C GLY A 255 -1.91 10.19 8.86
N THR A 256 -1.94 8.87 8.73
CA THR A 256 -1.00 7.93 9.35
C THR A 256 0.21 7.63 8.47
N ASP A 257 0.19 8.07 7.21
CA ASP A 257 1.15 7.72 6.16
C ASP A 257 2.42 8.60 6.14
N ILE A 258 3.28 8.38 5.13
CA ILE A 258 4.53 9.15 4.99
C ILE A 258 4.29 10.63 4.62
N ALA A 259 3.10 10.97 4.10
CA ALA A 259 2.73 12.33 3.76
C ALA A 259 2.29 13.15 5.00
N GLY A 260 2.28 12.54 6.19
CA GLY A 260 1.98 13.22 7.45
C GLY A 260 0.58 13.83 7.49
N GLY A 261 -0.36 13.22 6.76
CA GLY A 261 -1.75 13.66 6.68
C GLY A 261 -2.10 14.67 5.61
N GLY A 262 -1.15 15.05 4.74
CA GLY A 262 -1.52 15.68 3.48
C GLY A 262 -2.30 14.70 2.58
N ASN A 263 -3.19 15.22 1.74
CA ASN A 263 -3.79 14.47 0.65
C ASN A 263 -3.82 15.31 -0.63
N ILE A 264 -4.05 14.66 -1.76
CA ILE A 264 -4.03 15.30 -3.08
C ILE A 264 -5.05 16.45 -3.19
N GLY A 265 -6.17 16.38 -2.47
CA GLY A 265 -7.21 17.41 -2.44
C GLY A 265 -6.77 18.74 -1.82
N LEU A 266 -5.58 18.82 -1.23
CA LEU A 266 -4.99 20.09 -0.78
C LEU A 266 -4.33 20.88 -1.92
N LEU A 267 -4.16 20.28 -3.09
CA LEU A 267 -3.67 20.97 -4.29
C LEU A 267 -4.86 21.59 -5.03
N ASP A 268 -4.80 22.89 -5.33
CA ASP A 268 -5.85 23.60 -6.08
C ASP A 268 -6.08 23.03 -7.51
N ASP A 269 -5.14 22.23 -8.01
CA ASP A 269 -5.13 21.61 -9.33
C ASP A 269 -5.19 20.07 -9.29
N TRP A 270 -5.70 19.47 -8.21
CA TRP A 270 -5.79 18.00 -8.04
C TRP A 270 -6.51 17.30 -9.20
N TYR A 271 -7.49 17.96 -9.84
CA TYR A 271 -8.26 17.46 -10.97
C TYR A 271 -7.53 17.60 -12.32
N SER A 272 -6.35 18.22 -12.36
CA SER A 272 -5.69 18.56 -13.61
C SER A 272 -5.18 17.33 -14.37
N ASP A 273 -4.96 17.48 -15.67
CA ASP A 273 -4.38 16.44 -16.52
C ASP A 273 -3.00 16.00 -16.02
N ARG A 274 -2.21 16.97 -15.54
CA ARG A 274 -0.90 16.73 -14.96
C ARG A 274 -1.00 15.79 -13.76
N ARG A 275 -1.85 16.11 -12.77
CA ARG A 275 -1.98 15.32 -11.53
C ARG A 275 -2.56 13.93 -11.78
N PHE A 276 -3.47 13.83 -12.74
CA PHE A 276 -4.03 12.56 -13.17
C PHE A 276 -2.96 11.66 -13.82
N ALA A 277 -2.16 12.21 -14.75
CA ALA A 277 -1.11 11.44 -15.41
C ALA A 277 0.10 11.15 -14.51
N GLU A 278 0.49 12.08 -13.61
CA GLU A 278 1.58 11.86 -12.65
C GLU A 278 1.33 10.62 -11.76
N GLN A 279 0.07 10.32 -11.43
CA GLN A 279 -0.28 9.13 -10.65
C GLN A 279 0.13 7.81 -11.33
N GLN A 280 0.24 7.77 -12.66
CA GLN A 280 0.68 6.57 -13.38
C GLN A 280 2.17 6.26 -13.16
N PHE A 281 2.94 7.25 -12.69
CA PHE A 281 4.39 7.13 -12.44
C PHE A 281 4.76 7.16 -10.96
N THR A 282 4.02 7.91 -10.14
CA THR A 282 4.34 8.14 -8.72
C THR A 282 3.12 8.07 -7.80
N GLY A 283 2.00 7.52 -8.30
CA GLY A 283 0.80 7.22 -7.52
C GLY A 283 0.90 5.90 -6.75
N THR A 284 -0.23 5.37 -6.32
CA THR A 284 -0.31 4.07 -5.63
C THR A 284 -0.19 2.86 -6.56
N ASN A 285 -0.34 3.08 -7.87
CA ASN A 285 -0.18 2.04 -8.90
C ASN A 285 0.78 2.51 -10.01
N PRO A 286 2.09 2.62 -9.72
CA PRO A 286 3.07 3.07 -10.68
C PRO A 286 3.61 1.94 -11.58
N THR A 287 3.00 0.75 -11.57
CA THR A 287 3.59 -0.49 -12.09
C THR A 287 2.86 -1.09 -13.29
N THR A 288 1.76 -0.49 -13.72
CA THR A 288 0.86 -1.13 -14.71
C THR A 288 0.73 -0.36 -16.03
N ILE A 289 1.18 0.90 -16.09
CA ILE A 289 1.24 1.62 -17.37
C ILE A 289 2.27 0.97 -18.29
N THR A 290 1.89 0.76 -19.55
CA THR A 290 2.71 0.06 -20.55
C THR A 290 2.74 0.81 -21.87
N GLN A 291 3.77 0.61 -22.68
CA GLN A 291 3.85 1.18 -24.03
C GLN A 291 2.68 0.67 -24.88
N ALA A 292 2.00 1.58 -25.57
CA ALA A 292 0.82 1.25 -26.37
C ALA A 292 1.23 0.45 -27.62
N GLY A 293 0.74 -0.78 -27.72
CA GLY A 293 0.91 -1.60 -28.91
C GLY A 293 0.14 -1.06 -30.13
N LYS A 294 0.45 -1.58 -31.33
CA LYS A 294 -0.23 -1.20 -32.58
C LYS A 294 -1.75 -1.37 -32.53
N GLN A 295 -2.24 -2.39 -31.81
CA GLN A 295 -3.65 -2.63 -31.60
C GLN A 295 -4.32 -1.44 -30.89
N TRP A 296 -3.79 -1.04 -29.73
CA TRP A 296 -4.36 0.08 -28.98
C TRP A 296 -4.30 1.40 -29.74
N ILE A 297 -3.19 1.67 -30.44
CA ILE A 297 -3.09 2.88 -31.29
C ILE A 297 -4.17 2.84 -32.39
N GLY A 298 -4.39 1.70 -33.02
CA GLY A 298 -5.43 1.51 -34.05
C GLY A 298 -6.86 1.67 -33.52
N GLU A 299 -7.14 1.10 -32.35
CA GLU A 299 -8.43 1.23 -31.64
C GLU A 299 -8.72 2.71 -31.31
N PHE A 300 -7.77 3.44 -30.72
CA PHE A 300 -7.96 4.87 -30.44
C PHE A 300 -8.07 5.71 -31.72
N LEU A 301 -7.34 5.41 -32.79
CA LEU A 301 -7.55 6.08 -34.08
C LEU A 301 -8.95 5.85 -34.62
N THR A 302 -9.50 4.66 -34.42
CA THR A 302 -10.87 4.32 -34.82
C THR A 302 -11.89 5.09 -34.00
N ALA A 303 -11.74 5.13 -32.68
CA ALA A 303 -12.54 5.98 -31.79
C ALA A 303 -12.47 7.46 -32.18
N ALA A 304 -11.28 7.97 -32.53
CA ALA A 304 -11.07 9.35 -32.96
C ALA A 304 -11.85 9.66 -34.25
N ARG A 305 -11.86 8.73 -35.22
CA ARG A 305 -12.62 8.85 -36.48
C ARG A 305 -14.13 8.84 -36.24
N ILE A 306 -14.63 7.93 -35.39
CA ILE A 306 -16.05 7.86 -35.01
C ILE A 306 -16.49 9.14 -34.31
N GLY A 307 -15.68 9.66 -33.39
CA GLY A 307 -15.96 10.89 -32.65
C GLY A 307 -15.67 12.19 -33.40
N GLY A 308 -15.12 12.14 -34.62
CA GLY A 308 -14.78 13.32 -35.42
C GLY A 308 -13.60 14.16 -34.89
N TYR A 309 -12.66 13.54 -34.16
CA TYR A 309 -11.51 14.20 -33.53
C TYR A 309 -10.33 14.40 -34.51
N ASN A 310 -10.53 15.17 -35.59
CA ASN A 310 -9.54 15.34 -36.68
C ASN A 310 -8.14 15.80 -36.22
N ALA A 311 -8.08 16.68 -35.23
CA ALA A 311 -6.81 17.14 -34.67
C ALA A 311 -6.03 15.99 -34.00
N TRP A 312 -6.73 15.11 -33.29
CA TRP A 312 -6.13 13.94 -32.66
C TRP A 312 -5.77 12.84 -33.65
N ILE A 313 -6.57 12.63 -34.70
CA ILE A 313 -6.21 11.73 -35.79
C ILE A 313 -4.83 12.13 -36.34
N SER A 314 -4.69 13.42 -36.69
CA SER A 314 -3.43 13.96 -37.22
C SER A 314 -2.27 13.84 -36.20
N ALA A 315 -2.53 14.14 -34.92
CA ALA A 315 -1.53 14.08 -33.88
C ALA A 315 -1.06 12.64 -33.60
N LEU A 316 -1.98 11.67 -33.56
CA LEU A 316 -1.66 10.26 -33.32
C LEU A 316 -0.96 9.62 -34.52
N GLU A 317 -1.34 9.97 -35.75
CA GLU A 317 -0.65 9.50 -36.97
C GLU A 317 0.77 10.06 -37.08
N ALA A 318 1.04 11.25 -36.52
CA ALA A 318 2.36 11.88 -36.49
C ALA A 318 3.20 11.53 -35.25
N ALA A 319 2.60 10.95 -34.21
CA ALA A 319 3.30 10.65 -32.96
C ALA A 319 4.31 9.51 -33.14
N ASP A 320 5.44 9.61 -32.43
CA ASP A 320 6.33 8.46 -32.23
C ASP A 320 5.56 7.38 -31.44
N PRO A 321 5.33 6.17 -31.99
CA PRO A 321 4.65 5.10 -31.25
C PRO A 321 5.33 4.76 -29.93
N ALA A 322 6.66 4.96 -29.83
CA ALA A 322 7.40 4.71 -28.61
C ALA A 322 7.12 5.74 -27.50
N SER A 323 6.46 6.86 -27.83
CA SER A 323 5.99 7.87 -26.89
C SER A 323 4.58 7.60 -26.37
N LEU A 324 3.84 6.65 -26.94
CA LEU A 324 2.46 6.37 -26.56
C LEU A 324 2.41 5.24 -25.51
N PHE A 325 1.60 5.46 -24.47
CA PHE A 325 1.43 4.53 -23.36
C PHE A 325 -0.06 4.31 -23.08
N VAL A 326 -0.40 3.14 -22.57
CA VAL A 326 -1.77 2.74 -22.24
C VAL A 326 -1.86 2.26 -20.80
N GLN A 327 -2.92 2.70 -20.12
CA GLN A 327 -3.42 2.10 -18.89
C GLN A 327 -4.68 1.30 -19.26
N ASP A 328 -4.54 -0.03 -19.34
CA ASP A 328 -5.50 -0.90 -20.02
C ASP A 328 -6.42 -1.65 -19.04
N GLY A 329 -7.65 -1.18 -18.85
CA GLY A 329 -8.72 -1.85 -18.07
C GLY A 329 -9.68 -2.73 -18.87
N SER A 330 -9.37 -3.07 -20.12
CA SER A 330 -10.25 -3.89 -20.97
C SER A 330 -10.52 -5.29 -20.41
N TYR A 331 -9.57 -5.85 -19.67
CA TYR A 331 -9.67 -7.20 -19.10
C TYR A 331 -10.69 -7.34 -17.96
N PHE A 332 -11.23 -6.23 -17.44
CA PHE A 332 -12.07 -6.26 -16.22
C PHE A 332 -13.28 -7.18 -16.37
N ARG A 333 -13.95 -7.17 -17.52
CA ARG A 333 -15.10 -8.04 -17.80
C ARG A 333 -14.75 -9.51 -17.78
N ASP A 334 -13.65 -9.87 -18.44
CA ASP A 334 -13.15 -11.24 -18.47
C ASP A 334 -12.76 -11.70 -17.06
N ALA A 335 -12.10 -10.83 -16.28
CA ALA A 335 -11.69 -11.11 -14.91
C ALA A 335 -12.88 -11.33 -13.95
N VAL A 336 -14.02 -10.69 -14.20
CA VAL A 336 -15.26 -10.90 -13.43
C VAL A 336 -16.25 -11.88 -14.10
N GLY A 337 -15.83 -12.57 -15.17
CA GLY A 337 -16.64 -13.59 -15.85
C GLY A 337 -17.85 -13.06 -16.63
N VAL A 338 -17.85 -11.79 -17.03
CA VAL A 338 -18.94 -11.17 -17.81
C VAL A 338 -18.58 -11.23 -19.30
N THR A 339 -19.33 -12.02 -20.07
CA THR A 339 -19.10 -12.22 -21.51
C THR A 339 -19.96 -11.31 -22.39
N ASP A 340 -21.06 -10.76 -21.87
CA ASP A 340 -21.89 -9.80 -22.60
C ASP A 340 -21.23 -8.41 -22.55
N PRO A 341 -20.74 -7.88 -23.69
CA PRO A 341 -20.10 -6.57 -23.73
C PRO A 341 -21.08 -5.42 -23.40
N THR A 342 -22.39 -5.65 -23.50
CA THR A 342 -23.42 -4.63 -23.24
C THR A 342 -23.84 -4.55 -21.77
N ALA A 343 -23.52 -5.58 -20.97
CA ALA A 343 -23.85 -5.64 -19.55
C ALA A 343 -23.17 -4.50 -18.78
N ALA A 344 -23.92 -3.87 -17.88
CA ALA A 344 -23.36 -2.94 -16.91
C ALA A 344 -22.73 -3.75 -15.77
N LEU A 345 -21.53 -3.37 -15.35
CA LEU A 345 -20.92 -3.90 -14.13
C LEU A 345 -21.44 -3.08 -12.96
N HIS A 346 -22.42 -3.62 -12.24
CA HIS A 346 -22.98 -2.97 -11.07
C HIS A 346 -23.43 -3.99 -10.04
N HIS A 347 -23.44 -3.58 -8.79
CA HIS A 347 -23.97 -4.39 -7.70
C HIS A 347 -24.40 -3.51 -6.54
N LYS A 348 -25.49 -3.93 -5.89
CA LYS A 348 -26.01 -3.32 -4.67
C LYS A 348 -25.85 -4.31 -3.51
N GLN A 349 -24.90 -4.04 -2.61
CA GLN A 349 -24.76 -4.83 -1.39
C GLN A 349 -25.94 -4.61 -0.43
N PRO A 350 -26.23 -5.57 0.46
CA PRO A 350 -27.19 -5.36 1.56
C PRO A 350 -26.81 -4.16 2.43
N GLY A 351 -27.78 -3.30 2.77
CA GLY A 351 -27.55 -2.07 3.57
C GLY A 351 -26.87 -0.92 2.82
N SER A 352 -26.55 -1.13 1.53
CA SER A 352 -25.83 -0.23 0.64
C SER A 352 -26.73 0.33 -0.47
N ASP A 353 -26.15 1.18 -1.32
CA ASP A 353 -26.75 1.68 -2.56
C ASP A 353 -26.19 0.96 -3.80
N ASP A 354 -26.84 1.13 -4.95
CA ASP A 354 -26.36 0.59 -6.22
C ASP A 354 -25.06 1.29 -6.64
N ASN A 355 -24.01 0.52 -6.93
CA ASN A 355 -22.67 1.01 -7.26
C ASN A 355 -22.20 0.40 -8.58
N TRP A 356 -21.49 1.18 -9.40
CA TRP A 356 -21.01 0.77 -10.72
C TRP A 356 -19.49 0.69 -10.78
N CYS A 357 -19.01 -0.37 -11.42
CA CYS A 357 -17.62 -0.56 -11.84
C CYS A 357 -17.49 -0.28 -13.34
N VAL A 358 -16.29 0.09 -13.79
CA VAL A 358 -15.97 0.28 -15.21
C VAL A 358 -14.57 -0.22 -15.53
N GLY A 359 -14.39 -0.76 -16.74
CA GLY A 359 -13.10 -1.18 -17.28
C GLY A 359 -12.53 -0.14 -18.25
N ALA A 360 -12.08 1.01 -17.73
CA ALA A 360 -11.60 2.11 -18.54
C ALA A 360 -10.23 1.82 -19.18
N VAL A 361 -10.03 2.31 -20.41
CA VAL A 361 -8.75 2.25 -21.13
C VAL A 361 -8.30 3.68 -21.42
N SER A 362 -7.13 4.07 -20.93
CA SER A 362 -6.60 5.43 -21.07
C SER A 362 -5.32 5.45 -21.90
N LEU A 363 -5.29 6.29 -22.94
CA LEU A 363 -4.11 6.54 -23.76
C LEU A 363 -3.37 7.78 -23.25
N PHE A 364 -2.05 7.70 -23.20
CA PHE A 364 -1.15 8.77 -22.80
C PHE A 364 -0.03 8.97 -23.82
N GLN A 365 0.52 10.18 -23.85
CA GLN A 365 1.75 10.50 -24.58
C GLN A 365 2.82 11.00 -23.61
N LEU A 366 3.99 10.37 -23.64
CA LEU A 366 5.17 10.76 -22.88
C LEU A 366 6.06 11.69 -23.71
N HIS A 367 6.12 12.95 -23.32
CA HIS A 367 6.91 13.97 -24.02
C HIS A 367 8.39 13.94 -23.58
N ASP A 368 9.28 14.47 -24.43
CA ASP A 368 10.73 14.49 -24.19
C ASP A 368 11.15 15.30 -22.95
N ASP A 369 10.33 16.25 -22.51
CA ASP A 369 10.56 17.00 -21.26
C ASP A 369 10.12 16.22 -20.00
N GLY A 370 9.59 15.00 -20.17
CA GLY A 370 9.21 14.07 -19.12
C GLY A 370 7.75 14.14 -18.70
N LYS A 371 6.94 14.98 -19.36
CA LYS A 371 5.51 15.10 -19.07
C LYS A 371 4.75 13.96 -19.70
N LEU A 372 4.00 13.23 -18.88
CA LEU A 372 2.98 12.30 -19.35
C LEU A 372 1.67 13.09 -19.53
N HIS A 373 1.11 13.06 -20.73
CA HIS A 373 -0.11 13.77 -21.09
C HIS A 373 -1.24 12.78 -21.36
N PRO A 374 -2.42 12.89 -20.74
CA PRO A 374 -3.56 12.05 -21.06
C PRO A 374 -4.20 12.50 -22.38
N VAL A 375 -4.27 11.57 -23.34
CA VAL A 375 -4.74 11.81 -24.72
C VAL A 375 -6.23 11.50 -24.86
N ALA A 376 -6.63 10.30 -24.45
CA ALA A 376 -7.99 9.81 -24.62
C ALA A 376 -8.36 8.81 -23.53
N ILE A 377 -9.64 8.73 -23.21
CA ILE A 377 -10.17 7.77 -22.24
C ILE A 377 -11.42 7.11 -22.81
N CYS A 378 -11.36 5.80 -22.98
CA CYS A 378 -12.52 4.93 -23.11
C CYS A 378 -13.04 4.66 -21.70
N ILE A 379 -14.23 5.15 -21.35
CA ILE A 379 -14.71 5.14 -19.95
C ILE A 379 -15.11 3.75 -19.45
N ASP A 380 -15.49 2.85 -20.36
CA ASP A 380 -15.80 1.44 -20.09
C ASP A 380 -15.63 0.66 -21.40
N TYR A 381 -14.60 -0.19 -21.49
CA TYR A 381 -14.32 -0.95 -22.71
C TYR A 381 -15.25 -2.16 -22.82
N ARG A 382 -15.95 -2.22 -23.95
CA ARG A 382 -17.03 -3.19 -24.25
C ARG A 382 -16.69 -4.03 -25.47
N GLY A 383 -15.48 -4.61 -25.49
CA GLY A 383 -15.00 -5.51 -26.54
C GLY A 383 -14.48 -4.83 -27.81
N SER A 384 -14.86 -3.58 -28.08
CA SER A 384 -14.34 -2.75 -29.19
C SER A 384 -14.57 -1.26 -28.90
N MET A 385 -13.78 -0.38 -29.52
CA MET A 385 -14.01 1.08 -29.39
C MET A 385 -15.33 1.55 -29.98
N GLU A 386 -15.87 0.85 -30.99
CA GLU A 386 -17.17 1.12 -31.61
C GLU A 386 -18.34 0.93 -30.64
N GLN A 387 -18.24 -0.06 -29.75
CA GLN A 387 -19.25 -0.40 -28.76
C GLN A 387 -19.05 0.33 -27.43
N SER A 388 -17.96 1.10 -27.32
CA SER A 388 -17.54 1.80 -26.11
C SER A 388 -17.73 3.31 -26.25
N VAL A 389 -17.58 4.03 -25.14
CA VAL A 389 -17.63 5.50 -25.12
C VAL A 389 -16.23 6.04 -24.87
N THR A 390 -15.67 6.70 -25.88
CA THR A 390 -14.32 7.25 -25.84
C THR A 390 -14.33 8.75 -26.08
N ILE A 391 -13.73 9.49 -25.15
CA ILE A 391 -13.55 10.94 -25.25
C ILE A 391 -12.07 11.28 -25.37
N PHE A 392 -11.77 12.28 -26.21
CA PHE A 392 -10.42 12.81 -26.38
C PHE A 392 -10.26 14.13 -25.63
N ASN A 393 -9.07 14.34 -25.07
CA ASN A 393 -8.72 15.56 -24.34
C ASN A 393 -8.80 16.78 -25.28
N LYS A 394 -9.35 17.90 -24.81
CA LYS A 394 -9.36 19.15 -25.60
C LYS A 394 -7.95 19.75 -25.76
N ARG A 395 -7.03 19.37 -24.87
CA ARG A 395 -5.63 19.77 -24.89
C ARG A 395 -4.82 18.71 -25.62
N LEU A 396 -4.17 19.08 -26.73
CA LEU A 396 -3.30 18.20 -27.50
C LEU A 396 -1.96 17.97 -26.80
N THR A 397 -1.49 18.96 -26.04
CA THR A 397 -0.18 18.88 -25.36
C THR A 397 -0.23 19.44 -23.93
N PRO A 398 0.74 19.08 -23.07
CA PRO A 398 0.89 19.68 -21.74
C PRO A 398 1.11 21.19 -21.74
N ARG A 399 1.47 21.79 -22.88
CA ARG A 399 1.72 23.24 -23.03
C ARG A 399 0.44 24.02 -23.31
N ASP A 400 -0.63 23.34 -23.70
CA ASP A 400 -1.90 23.97 -23.98
C ASP A 400 -2.50 24.53 -22.69
N SER A 401 -3.36 25.54 -22.82
CA SER A 401 -3.92 26.25 -21.66
C SER A 401 -4.68 25.31 -20.72
N THR A 402 -4.40 25.42 -19.42
CA THR A 402 -5.07 24.65 -18.35
C THR A 402 -6.36 25.32 -17.85
N LYS A 403 -6.72 26.50 -18.38
CA LYS A 403 -7.81 27.36 -17.88
C LYS A 403 -9.18 26.68 -17.84
N THR A 404 -9.42 25.73 -18.73
CA THR A 404 -10.71 25.04 -18.83
C THR A 404 -10.77 23.73 -18.06
N GLU A 405 -9.66 23.24 -17.50
CA GLU A 405 -9.62 21.91 -16.86
C GLU A 405 -10.59 21.80 -15.68
N LYS A 406 -10.76 22.88 -14.90
CA LYS A 406 -11.68 22.91 -13.75
C LYS A 406 -13.14 22.70 -14.17
N THR A 407 -13.52 23.24 -15.33
CA THR A 407 -14.90 23.27 -15.84
C THR A 407 -15.16 22.30 -16.99
N ASP A 408 -14.16 21.49 -17.38
CA ASP A 408 -14.31 20.45 -18.41
C ASP A 408 -14.91 19.17 -17.82
N TRP A 409 -16.18 19.26 -17.41
CA TRP A 409 -16.88 18.20 -16.71
C TRP A 409 -16.92 16.84 -17.45
N PRO A 410 -17.15 16.77 -18.77
CA PRO A 410 -17.05 15.51 -19.51
C PRO A 410 -15.68 14.84 -19.37
N TRP A 411 -14.60 15.63 -19.45
CA TRP A 411 -13.24 15.11 -19.32
C TRP A 411 -12.90 14.74 -17.87
N ARG A 412 -13.34 15.54 -16.89
CA ARG A 412 -13.20 15.21 -15.47
C ARG A 412 -13.94 13.91 -15.13
N TYR A 413 -15.14 13.71 -15.65
CA TYR A 413 -15.89 12.46 -15.47
C TYR A 413 -15.16 11.26 -16.08
N ALA A 414 -14.61 11.40 -17.30
CA ALA A 414 -13.82 10.34 -17.92
C ALA A 414 -12.57 9.99 -17.09
N LYS A 415 -11.87 11.00 -16.55
CA LYS A 415 -10.78 10.76 -15.60
C LYS A 415 -11.25 10.06 -14.33
N THR A 416 -12.43 10.40 -13.81
CA THR A 416 -13.04 9.68 -12.68
C THR A 416 -13.29 8.21 -13.01
N CYS A 417 -13.79 7.88 -14.20
CA CYS A 417 -13.96 6.49 -14.65
C CYS A 417 -12.60 5.76 -14.67
N ALA A 418 -11.56 6.39 -15.23
CA ALA A 418 -10.21 5.84 -15.20
C ALA A 418 -9.68 5.64 -13.78
N GLN A 419 -9.98 6.55 -12.85
CA GLN A 419 -9.59 6.42 -11.45
C GLN A 419 -10.35 5.32 -10.71
N VAL A 420 -11.62 5.04 -11.04
CA VAL A 420 -12.39 3.89 -10.53
C VAL A 420 -11.72 2.58 -10.97
N THR A 421 -11.40 2.47 -12.26
CA THR A 421 -10.65 1.32 -12.78
C THR A 421 -9.28 1.18 -12.11
N ASP A 422 -8.55 2.28 -11.92
CA ASP A 422 -7.23 2.25 -11.30
C ASP A 422 -7.30 1.95 -9.80
N TRP A 423 -8.34 2.39 -9.09
CA TRP A 423 -8.57 2.02 -7.68
C TRP A 423 -8.74 0.50 -7.55
N MET A 424 -9.61 -0.09 -8.37
CA MET A 424 -9.90 -1.53 -8.29
C MET A 424 -8.68 -2.37 -8.68
N ARG A 425 -7.96 -1.98 -9.74
CA ARG A 425 -6.67 -2.62 -10.10
C ARG A 425 -5.63 -2.44 -9.00
N HIS A 426 -5.51 -1.24 -8.45
CA HIS A 426 -4.54 -0.94 -7.42
C HIS A 426 -4.79 -1.81 -6.19
N GLU A 427 -5.99 -1.79 -5.62
CA GLU A 427 -6.25 -2.50 -4.36
C GLU A 427 -6.33 -4.02 -4.54
N LEU A 428 -7.01 -4.51 -5.58
CA LEU A 428 -7.25 -5.96 -5.72
C LEU A 428 -6.13 -6.69 -6.46
N THR A 429 -5.58 -6.09 -7.53
CA THR A 429 -4.48 -6.70 -8.29
C THR A 429 -3.15 -6.35 -7.63
N VAL A 430 -2.73 -5.08 -7.71
CA VAL A 430 -1.36 -4.66 -7.43
C VAL A 430 -1.00 -4.78 -5.95
N HIS A 431 -1.89 -4.34 -5.07
CA HIS A 431 -1.67 -4.36 -3.63
C HIS A 431 -1.98 -5.74 -3.05
N LEU A 432 -3.26 -6.13 -2.98
CA LEU A 432 -3.66 -7.39 -2.36
C LEU A 432 -3.03 -8.60 -3.05
N THR A 433 -3.23 -8.77 -4.35
CA THR A 433 -2.81 -10.02 -4.99
C THR A 433 -1.31 -10.10 -5.20
N LEU A 434 -0.71 -9.11 -5.87
CA LEU A 434 0.70 -9.16 -6.27
C LEU A 434 1.66 -8.94 -5.11
N ALA A 435 1.27 -8.21 -4.04
CA ALA A 435 2.09 -8.08 -2.85
C ALA A 435 1.76 -9.17 -1.82
N HIS A 436 0.52 -9.25 -1.34
CA HIS A 436 0.20 -10.13 -0.21
C HIS A 436 0.03 -11.60 -0.60
N LEU A 437 -0.83 -11.90 -1.58
CA LEU A 437 -1.23 -13.29 -1.85
C LEU A 437 -0.14 -14.08 -2.59
N VAL A 438 0.58 -13.42 -3.50
CA VAL A 438 1.79 -13.99 -4.13
C VAL A 438 2.87 -14.26 -3.07
N GLU A 439 3.16 -13.31 -2.18
CA GLU A 439 4.17 -13.50 -1.13
C GLU A 439 3.74 -14.59 -0.12
N GLU A 440 2.46 -14.68 0.24
CA GLU A 440 1.97 -15.76 1.11
C GLU A 440 2.14 -17.14 0.48
N ALA A 441 1.86 -17.30 -0.81
CA ALA A 441 2.10 -18.57 -1.48
C ALA A 441 3.60 -18.95 -1.45
N ILE A 442 4.48 -17.96 -1.58
CA ILE A 442 5.94 -18.14 -1.45
C ILE A 442 6.32 -18.51 -0.01
N ILE A 443 5.74 -17.87 1.00
CA ILE A 443 5.99 -18.17 2.43
C ILE A 443 5.59 -19.61 2.75
N VAL A 444 4.40 -20.02 2.34
CA VAL A 444 3.88 -21.38 2.57
C VAL A 444 4.73 -22.40 1.80
N GLY A 445 4.98 -22.17 0.52
CA GLY A 445 5.80 -23.05 -0.31
C GLY A 445 7.23 -23.20 0.22
N THR A 446 7.82 -22.11 0.73
CA THR A 446 9.15 -22.13 1.36
C THR A 446 9.15 -22.95 2.64
N ASN A 447 8.22 -22.70 3.56
CA ASN A 447 8.14 -23.46 4.81
C ASN A 447 7.95 -24.97 4.57
N ARG A 448 7.24 -25.35 3.51
CA ARG A 448 7.03 -26.75 3.13
C ARG A 448 8.25 -27.41 2.48
N SER A 449 9.17 -26.62 1.94
CA SER A 449 10.25 -27.12 1.07
C SER A 449 11.65 -26.97 1.66
N LEU A 450 11.89 -25.93 2.45
CA LEU A 450 13.20 -25.58 2.99
C LEU A 450 13.24 -25.74 4.51
N PRO A 451 14.19 -26.54 5.07
CA PRO A 451 14.42 -26.59 6.50
C PRO A 451 14.77 -25.21 7.08
N MET A 452 14.44 -24.95 8.34
CA MET A 452 14.69 -23.65 8.99
C MET A 452 16.17 -23.22 9.02
N GLU A 453 17.11 -24.17 8.94
CA GLU A 453 18.54 -23.88 8.87
C GLU A 453 19.06 -23.60 7.46
N HIS A 454 18.24 -23.85 6.45
CA HIS A 454 18.61 -23.67 5.06
C HIS A 454 19.01 -22.21 4.80
N PRO A 455 20.10 -21.94 4.06
CA PRO A 455 20.58 -20.57 3.82
C PRO A 455 19.51 -19.65 3.22
N VAL A 456 18.72 -20.15 2.26
CA VAL A 456 17.62 -19.40 1.64
C VAL A 456 16.50 -19.11 2.65
N TYR A 457 16.10 -20.09 3.47
CA TYR A 457 15.08 -19.88 4.51
C TYR A 457 15.48 -18.75 5.46
N ARG A 458 16.72 -18.79 5.97
CA ARG A 458 17.25 -17.78 6.91
C ARG A 458 17.39 -16.40 6.30
N LEU A 459 17.61 -16.31 4.99
CA LEU A 459 17.70 -15.05 4.27
C LEU A 459 16.32 -14.43 4.08
N LEU A 460 15.29 -15.25 3.78
CA LEU A 460 13.93 -14.78 3.52
C LEU A 460 13.11 -14.53 4.78
N SER A 461 13.21 -15.37 5.80
CA SER A 461 12.30 -15.34 6.97
C SER A 461 12.17 -13.98 7.68
N PRO A 462 13.20 -13.11 7.78
CA PRO A 462 13.04 -11.78 8.36
C PRO A 462 12.06 -10.88 7.60
N HIS A 463 11.83 -11.16 6.32
CA HIS A 463 10.98 -10.38 5.42
C HIS A 463 9.51 -10.80 5.44
N TRP A 464 9.15 -11.78 6.28
CA TRP A 464 7.79 -12.33 6.38
C TRP A 464 7.12 -12.10 7.72
N TYR A 465 7.76 -11.30 8.58
CA TYR A 465 7.23 -11.01 9.90
C TYR A 465 5.83 -10.39 9.81
N LYS A 466 4.84 -11.10 10.39
CA LYS A 466 3.40 -10.77 10.47
C LYS A 466 2.59 -10.93 9.18
N THR A 467 3.23 -11.28 8.07
CA THR A 467 2.55 -11.27 6.77
C THR A 467 1.39 -12.27 6.74
N LEU A 468 1.53 -13.45 7.34
CA LEU A 468 0.49 -14.48 7.23
C LEU A 468 -0.75 -14.14 8.07
N SER A 469 -0.56 -13.65 9.29
CA SER A 469 -1.67 -13.26 10.17
C SER A 469 -2.45 -12.05 9.63
N VAL A 470 -1.76 -11.05 9.07
CA VAL A 470 -2.39 -9.90 8.41
C VAL A 470 -3.20 -10.35 7.19
N ASN A 471 -2.65 -11.22 6.35
CA ASN A 471 -3.38 -11.72 5.18
C ASN A 471 -4.63 -12.52 5.56
N ALA A 472 -4.55 -13.33 6.62
CA ALA A 472 -5.70 -14.06 7.14
C ALA A 472 -6.79 -13.10 7.67
N ALA A 473 -6.40 -12.04 8.38
CA ALA A 473 -7.32 -10.99 8.83
C ALA A 473 -8.00 -10.27 7.65
N ALA A 474 -7.25 -9.91 6.60
CA ALA A 474 -7.78 -9.23 5.43
C ALA A 474 -8.79 -10.10 4.66
N ARG A 475 -8.51 -11.40 4.49
CA ARG A 475 -9.44 -12.35 3.85
C ARG A 475 -10.73 -12.56 4.63
N ALA A 476 -10.64 -12.59 5.97
CA ALA A 476 -11.79 -12.78 6.84
C ALA A 476 -12.65 -11.52 7.01
N THR A 477 -12.06 -10.33 6.80
CA THR A 477 -12.71 -9.06 7.17
C THR A 477 -12.72 -8.02 6.04
N LEU A 478 -11.58 -7.43 5.69
CA LEU A 478 -11.53 -6.31 4.75
C LEU A 478 -12.21 -6.61 3.42
N VAL A 479 -11.86 -7.71 2.77
CA VAL A 479 -12.44 -8.05 1.46
C VAL A 479 -13.96 -8.26 1.56
N PRO A 480 -14.47 -9.22 2.36
CA PRO A 480 -15.89 -9.55 2.38
C PRO A 480 -16.78 -8.54 3.13
N GLN A 481 -16.25 -7.70 4.01
CA GLN A 481 -17.05 -6.78 4.84
C GLN A 481 -16.90 -5.30 4.48
N VAL A 482 -15.84 -4.91 3.75
CA VAL A 482 -15.56 -3.50 3.39
C VAL A 482 -15.43 -3.32 1.88
N ILE A 483 -14.52 -4.06 1.24
CA ILE A 483 -14.20 -3.87 -0.18
C ILE A 483 -15.38 -4.20 -1.08
N VAL A 484 -16.05 -5.35 -0.88
CA VAL A 484 -17.22 -5.74 -1.69
C VAL A 484 -18.37 -4.71 -1.64
N ASP A 485 -18.41 -3.87 -0.61
CA ASP A 485 -19.39 -2.80 -0.44
C ASP A 485 -19.09 -1.53 -1.25
N ILE A 486 -17.86 -1.39 -1.74
CA ILE A 486 -17.42 -0.18 -2.42
C ILE A 486 -16.91 -0.38 -3.86
N VAL A 487 -16.93 -1.59 -4.42
CA VAL A 487 -16.35 -1.89 -5.75
C VAL A 487 -17.36 -1.97 -6.90
N GLY A 488 -18.67 -1.94 -6.62
CA GLY A 488 -19.69 -1.99 -7.67
C GLY A 488 -19.74 -3.29 -8.47
N ILE A 489 -19.30 -4.41 -7.87
CA ILE A 489 -19.44 -5.77 -8.39
C ILE A 489 -19.85 -6.72 -7.25
N SER A 490 -20.41 -7.88 -7.60
CA SER A 490 -20.81 -8.88 -6.60
C SER A 490 -19.60 -9.48 -5.86
N PRO A 491 -19.80 -10.07 -4.66
CA PRO A 491 -18.73 -10.76 -3.94
C PRO A 491 -18.04 -11.82 -4.80
N GLU A 492 -18.81 -12.63 -5.54
CA GLU A 492 -18.29 -13.69 -6.40
C GLU A 492 -17.42 -13.13 -7.53
N GLN A 493 -17.83 -11.99 -8.11
CA GLN A 493 -17.04 -11.27 -9.12
C GLN A 493 -15.76 -10.68 -8.53
N CYS A 494 -15.81 -10.16 -7.30
CA CYS A 494 -14.63 -9.64 -6.59
C CYS A 494 -13.59 -10.74 -6.39
N HIS A 495 -14.03 -11.92 -5.92
CA HIS A 495 -13.17 -13.10 -5.79
C HIS A 495 -12.64 -13.60 -7.14
N SER A 496 -13.47 -13.60 -8.19
CA SER A 496 -13.02 -13.90 -9.56
C SER A 496 -11.92 -12.96 -10.02
N PHE A 497 -12.04 -11.65 -9.75
CA PHE A 497 -11.05 -10.66 -10.12
C PHE A 497 -9.70 -10.87 -9.41
N ILE A 498 -9.74 -11.19 -8.11
CA ILE A 498 -8.54 -11.54 -7.32
C ILE A 498 -7.88 -12.81 -7.87
N ARG A 499 -8.66 -13.86 -8.18
CA ARG A 499 -8.11 -15.09 -8.80
C ARG A 499 -7.48 -14.82 -10.16
N HIS A 500 -8.15 -14.05 -11.01
CA HIS A 500 -7.62 -13.67 -12.33
C HIS A 500 -6.25 -12.98 -12.20
N ALA A 501 -6.09 -12.06 -11.26
CA ALA A 501 -4.83 -11.38 -11.00
C ALA A 501 -3.69 -12.35 -10.59
N TYR A 502 -4.01 -13.40 -9.83
CA TYR A 502 -3.04 -14.41 -9.43
C TYR A 502 -2.71 -15.38 -10.56
N ASP A 503 -3.72 -15.89 -11.26
CA ASP A 503 -3.58 -16.89 -12.33
C ASP A 503 -2.82 -16.34 -13.54
N THR A 504 -2.86 -15.02 -13.75
CA THR A 504 -2.16 -14.32 -14.84
C THR A 504 -0.83 -13.70 -14.39
N TYR A 505 -0.44 -13.88 -13.13
CA TYR A 505 0.82 -13.36 -12.61
C TYR A 505 2.01 -14.18 -13.16
N ASP A 506 3.00 -13.47 -13.69
CA ASP A 506 4.27 -14.05 -14.14
C ASP A 506 5.43 -13.61 -13.24
N PHE A 507 5.82 -14.48 -12.31
CA PHE A 507 6.87 -14.20 -11.31
C PHE A 507 8.18 -13.69 -11.90
N VAL A 508 8.65 -14.24 -13.03
CA VAL A 508 9.93 -13.85 -13.64
C VAL A 508 9.77 -12.56 -14.44
N ALA A 509 8.65 -12.38 -15.13
CA ALA A 509 8.38 -11.14 -15.85
C ALA A 509 8.18 -9.93 -14.92
N HIS A 510 7.88 -10.16 -13.64
CA HIS A 510 7.74 -9.11 -12.62
C HIS A 510 9.05 -8.76 -11.90
N TYR A 511 10.18 -9.42 -12.21
CA TYR A 511 11.48 -8.91 -11.75
C TYR A 511 11.65 -7.47 -12.24
N VAL A 512 12.11 -6.57 -11.37
CA VAL A 512 12.09 -5.12 -11.67
C VAL A 512 12.68 -4.76 -13.05
N PRO A 513 13.85 -5.27 -13.47
CA PRO A 513 14.37 -4.98 -14.81
C PRO A 513 13.53 -5.60 -15.94
N ASN A 514 12.94 -6.78 -15.72
CA ASN A 514 12.11 -7.46 -16.71
C ASN A 514 10.78 -6.74 -16.87
N ASP A 515 10.17 -6.31 -15.77
CA ASP A 515 8.92 -5.56 -15.76
C ASP A 515 9.07 -4.23 -16.49
N LEU A 516 10.10 -3.44 -16.17
CA LEU A 516 10.37 -2.18 -16.86
C LEU A 516 10.52 -2.38 -18.38
N ALA A 517 11.33 -3.37 -18.79
CA ALA A 517 11.54 -3.68 -20.20
C ALA A 517 10.24 -4.12 -20.90
N ARG A 518 9.49 -5.03 -20.28
CA ARG A 518 8.21 -5.55 -20.79
C ARG A 518 7.18 -4.44 -20.97
N ARG A 519 7.16 -3.46 -20.07
CA ARG A 519 6.26 -2.30 -20.15
C ARG A 519 6.75 -1.20 -21.09
N GLY A 520 7.92 -1.37 -21.72
CA GLY A 520 8.47 -0.44 -22.71
C GLY A 520 9.30 0.71 -22.13
N PHE A 521 9.82 0.56 -20.92
CA PHE A 521 10.74 1.51 -20.28
C PHE A 521 12.18 0.98 -20.30
N PRO A 522 13.19 1.86 -20.24
CA PRO A 522 14.56 1.43 -19.99
C PRO A 522 14.65 0.70 -18.64
N ASN A 523 15.38 -0.41 -18.63
CA ASN A 523 15.53 -1.27 -17.45
C ASN A 523 16.91 -1.15 -16.78
N THR A 524 17.69 -0.13 -17.13
CA THR A 524 18.98 0.21 -16.51
C THR A 524 18.96 1.63 -15.96
N ALA A 525 19.78 1.90 -14.94
CA ALA A 525 19.88 3.23 -14.33
C ALA A 525 20.37 4.26 -15.35
N GLU A 526 21.33 3.87 -16.20
CA GLU A 526 21.83 4.67 -17.32
C GLU A 526 20.73 4.94 -18.33
N GLY A 527 19.93 3.93 -18.69
CA GLY A 527 18.80 4.07 -19.62
C GLY A 527 17.77 5.09 -19.13
N LEU A 528 17.34 4.97 -17.86
CA LEU A 528 16.40 5.90 -17.24
C LEU A 528 16.95 7.31 -17.02
N SER A 529 18.29 7.48 -17.04
CA SER A 529 18.97 8.77 -16.85
C SER A 529 19.47 9.40 -18.16
N SER A 530 19.57 8.61 -19.23
CA SER A 530 20.09 9.04 -20.54
C SER A 530 19.21 10.06 -21.25
N SER A 531 17.93 10.12 -20.89
CA SER A 531 16.94 11.01 -21.47
C SER A 531 16.15 11.73 -20.39
N THR A 532 15.82 12.99 -20.67
CA THR A 532 14.93 13.79 -19.83
C THR A 532 13.50 13.27 -19.82
N ARG A 533 13.14 12.41 -20.79
CA ARG A 533 11.83 11.79 -20.97
C ARG A 533 11.36 10.98 -19.75
N TYR A 534 12.28 10.38 -18.98
CA TYR A 534 11.91 9.56 -17.82
C TYR A 534 12.12 10.27 -16.48
N ARG A 535 12.35 11.60 -16.47
CA ARG A 535 12.66 12.32 -15.22
C ARG A 535 11.56 12.28 -14.18
N ASN A 536 10.29 12.21 -14.60
CA ASN A 536 9.13 12.20 -13.72
C ASN A 536 8.73 10.78 -13.29
N TYR A 537 9.38 9.74 -13.81
CA TYR A 537 9.11 8.36 -13.40
C TYR A 537 10.01 7.93 -12.24
N ALA A 538 9.89 8.62 -11.10
CA ALA A 538 10.74 8.40 -9.94
C ALA A 538 10.65 6.97 -9.39
N TYR A 539 9.45 6.35 -9.40
CA TYR A 539 9.28 4.95 -9.02
C TYR A 539 10.25 4.03 -9.77
N ALA A 540 10.30 4.10 -11.11
CA ALA A 540 11.14 3.24 -11.92
C ALA A 540 12.63 3.39 -11.58
N LYS A 541 13.08 4.61 -11.31
CA LYS A 541 14.48 4.89 -10.94
C LYS A 541 14.81 4.36 -9.56
N ASP A 542 13.94 4.63 -8.59
CA ASP A 542 14.15 4.28 -7.19
C ASP A 542 14.06 2.77 -6.97
N VAL A 543 13.07 2.11 -7.59
CA VAL A 543 12.86 0.67 -7.48
C VAL A 543 14.01 -0.11 -8.14
N LEU A 544 14.55 0.39 -9.26
CA LEU A 544 15.70 -0.23 -9.92
C LEU A 544 16.99 -0.07 -9.10
N ALA A 545 17.18 1.08 -8.45
CA ALA A 545 18.28 1.29 -7.51
C ALA A 545 18.19 0.33 -6.32
N LEU A 546 17.00 0.18 -5.72
CA LEU A 546 16.76 -0.76 -4.63
C LEU A 546 16.95 -2.22 -5.08
N TRP A 547 16.39 -2.62 -6.22
CA TRP A 547 16.59 -3.95 -6.80
C TRP A 547 18.08 -4.28 -6.93
N THR A 548 18.87 -3.36 -7.48
CA THR A 548 20.31 -3.54 -7.66
C THR A 548 21.05 -3.75 -6.33
N VAL A 549 20.68 -2.98 -5.30
CA VAL A 549 21.27 -3.11 -3.95
C VAL A 549 20.87 -4.43 -3.29
N LEU A 550 19.58 -4.79 -3.35
CA LEU A 550 19.05 -6.04 -2.79
C LEU A 550 19.68 -7.25 -3.49
N ARG A 551 19.70 -7.27 -4.83
CA ARG A 551 20.30 -8.34 -5.63
C ARG A 551 21.77 -8.55 -5.28
N SER A 552 22.53 -7.47 -5.15
CA SER A 552 23.94 -7.53 -4.77
C SER A 552 24.12 -8.14 -3.38
N TYR A 553 23.29 -7.76 -2.41
CA TYR A 553 23.33 -8.32 -1.06
C TYR A 553 22.95 -9.81 -1.05
N VAL A 554 21.88 -10.19 -1.77
CA VAL A 554 21.44 -11.57 -1.91
C VAL A 554 22.54 -12.44 -2.52
N ALA A 555 23.17 -11.99 -3.61
CA ALA A 555 24.28 -12.69 -4.24
C ALA A 555 25.44 -12.92 -3.27
N GLU A 556 25.85 -11.87 -2.51
CA GLU A 556 26.91 -11.98 -1.50
C GLU A 556 26.55 -12.98 -0.39
N MET A 557 25.30 -13.03 0.04
CA MET A 557 24.82 -13.94 1.09
C MET A 557 24.72 -15.39 0.60
N LEU A 558 24.25 -15.61 -0.62
CA LEU A 558 24.13 -16.94 -1.21
C LEU A 558 25.50 -17.55 -1.52
N ALA A 559 26.46 -16.75 -2.00
CA ALA A 559 27.84 -17.17 -2.26
C ALA A 559 28.58 -17.72 -1.03
N LEU A 560 28.10 -17.41 0.19
CA LEU A 560 28.63 -18.01 1.43
C LEU A 560 28.31 -19.51 1.55
N SER A 561 27.30 -19.98 0.83
CA SER A 561 26.75 -21.35 0.92
C SER A 561 26.85 -22.12 -0.39
N TYR A 562 26.80 -21.42 -1.53
CA TYR A 562 26.85 -22.00 -2.87
C TYR A 562 28.11 -21.54 -3.61
N PRO A 563 29.18 -22.36 -3.65
CA PRO A 563 30.43 -21.98 -4.33
C PRO A 563 30.37 -22.08 -5.86
N SER A 564 29.31 -22.68 -6.42
CA SER A 564 29.16 -22.89 -7.87
C SER A 564 27.70 -23.15 -8.26
N ASP A 565 27.36 -23.01 -9.53
CA ASP A 565 26.03 -23.36 -10.05
C ASP A 565 25.67 -24.82 -9.80
N GLU A 566 26.65 -25.73 -9.95
CA GLU A 566 26.47 -27.15 -9.66
C GLU A 566 25.98 -27.39 -8.21
N SER A 567 26.44 -26.59 -7.25
CA SER A 567 25.97 -26.72 -5.86
C SER A 567 24.51 -26.29 -5.67
N VAL A 568 23.99 -25.40 -6.53
CA VAL A 568 22.58 -25.02 -6.56
C VAL A 568 21.76 -26.11 -7.27
N ALA A 569 22.24 -26.61 -8.41
CA ALA A 569 21.59 -27.69 -9.17
C ALA A 569 21.44 -28.98 -8.33
N GLN A 570 22.43 -29.29 -7.48
CA GLN A 570 22.41 -30.45 -6.59
C GLN A 570 21.60 -30.24 -5.30
N ASP A 571 21.14 -29.01 -5.01
CA ASP A 571 20.36 -28.72 -3.81
C ASP A 571 18.91 -29.22 -3.96
N ARG A 572 18.66 -30.41 -3.42
CA ARG A 572 17.34 -31.05 -3.45
C ARG A 572 16.23 -30.21 -2.83
N TYR A 573 16.52 -29.33 -1.87
CA TYR A 573 15.50 -28.50 -1.22
C TYR A 573 15.08 -27.35 -2.14
N ILE A 574 16.02 -26.75 -2.87
CA ILE A 574 15.72 -25.77 -3.92
C ILE A 574 14.89 -26.42 -5.04
N GLN A 575 15.28 -27.62 -5.50
CA GLN A 575 14.53 -28.32 -6.55
C GLN A 575 13.10 -28.68 -6.07
N SER A 576 12.97 -29.13 -4.81
CA SER A 576 11.65 -29.39 -4.21
C SER A 576 10.82 -28.12 -4.08
N TRP A 577 11.44 -26.99 -3.73
CA TRP A 577 10.76 -25.71 -3.62
C TRP A 577 10.24 -25.22 -4.96
N CYS A 578 11.06 -25.26 -6.03
CA CYS A 578 10.61 -24.91 -7.38
C CYS A 578 9.43 -25.79 -7.82
N LYS A 579 9.45 -27.09 -7.51
CA LYS A 579 8.34 -28.00 -7.79
C LYS A 579 7.08 -27.65 -6.99
N GLU A 580 7.21 -27.38 -5.69
CA GLU A 580 6.09 -26.97 -4.83
C GLU A 580 5.43 -25.68 -5.36
N MET A 581 6.25 -24.72 -5.80
CA MET A 581 5.77 -23.44 -6.33
C MET A 581 5.04 -23.60 -7.67
N ARG A 582 5.60 -24.37 -8.62
CA ARG A 582 5.07 -24.49 -9.99
C ARG A 582 3.95 -25.50 -10.16
N GLN A 583 4.07 -26.64 -9.49
CA GLN A 583 3.25 -27.84 -9.71
C GLN A 583 2.57 -28.33 -8.43
N GLY A 584 2.96 -27.80 -7.28
CA GLY A 584 2.38 -28.13 -5.98
C GLY A 584 1.24 -27.17 -5.61
N GLY A 585 1.06 -26.99 -4.30
CA GLY A 585 -0.09 -26.24 -3.78
C GLY A 585 -0.04 -24.74 -4.03
N ALA A 586 1.05 -24.16 -4.52
CA ALA A 586 1.13 -22.73 -4.80
C ALA A 586 0.58 -22.32 -6.17
N HIS A 587 0.40 -23.25 -7.12
CA HIS A 587 -0.14 -22.96 -8.46
C HIS A 587 0.54 -21.81 -9.25
N MET A 588 1.81 -21.51 -8.98
CA MET A 588 2.55 -20.42 -9.61
C MET A 588 3.45 -20.96 -10.73
N SER A 589 2.84 -21.29 -11.87
CA SER A 589 3.53 -21.97 -12.98
C SER A 589 4.74 -21.21 -13.55
N SER A 590 4.73 -19.87 -13.46
CA SER A 590 5.81 -18.98 -13.89
C SER A 590 7.02 -18.95 -12.95
N PHE A 591 6.92 -19.54 -11.76
CA PHE A 591 8.04 -19.57 -10.82
C PHE A 591 9.26 -20.27 -11.47
N PRO A 592 10.49 -19.76 -11.34
CA PRO A 592 11.62 -20.25 -12.13
C PRO A 592 12.02 -21.68 -11.75
N GLU A 593 12.59 -22.40 -12.72
CA GLU A 593 13.43 -23.55 -12.42
C GLU A 593 14.83 -23.05 -12.08
N ILE A 594 15.26 -23.27 -10.84
CA ILE A 594 16.50 -22.72 -10.32
C ILE A 594 17.59 -23.78 -10.38
N ARG A 595 18.63 -23.56 -11.20
CA ARG A 595 19.76 -24.49 -11.37
C ARG A 595 21.13 -23.84 -11.24
N ASP A 596 21.18 -22.53 -11.11
CA ASP A 596 22.42 -21.77 -11.04
C ASP A 596 22.28 -20.64 -10.00
N LEU A 597 23.42 -20.03 -9.64
CA LEU A 597 23.45 -19.00 -8.61
C LEU A 597 22.72 -17.72 -9.04
N GLU A 598 22.68 -17.44 -10.34
CA GLU A 598 22.02 -16.26 -10.89
C GLU A 598 20.50 -16.35 -10.74
N SER A 599 19.88 -17.41 -11.25
CA SER A 599 18.45 -17.68 -11.12
C SER A 599 18.00 -17.77 -9.66
N LEU A 600 18.82 -18.35 -8.77
CA LEU A 600 18.54 -18.34 -7.33
C LEU A 600 18.59 -16.92 -6.78
N THR A 601 19.62 -16.14 -7.13
CA THR A 601 19.76 -14.75 -6.69
C THR A 601 18.57 -13.91 -7.10
N ASP A 602 18.12 -14.01 -8.36
CA ASP A 602 17.00 -13.24 -8.86
C ASP A 602 15.67 -13.64 -8.21
N ALA A 603 15.41 -14.93 -8.02
CA ALA A 603 14.21 -15.42 -7.33
C ALA A 603 14.14 -14.93 -5.87
N ILE A 604 15.25 -15.02 -5.13
CA ILE A 604 15.31 -14.53 -3.74
C ILE A 604 15.21 -13.00 -3.68
N THR A 605 15.82 -12.30 -4.64
CA THR A 605 15.68 -10.84 -4.76
C THR A 605 14.24 -10.44 -4.98
N MET A 606 13.49 -11.17 -5.82
CA MET A 606 12.09 -10.91 -6.08
C MET A 606 11.21 -11.10 -4.84
N CYS A 607 11.44 -12.14 -4.04
CA CYS A 607 10.70 -12.35 -2.79
C CYS A 607 10.94 -11.17 -1.82
N ILE A 608 12.22 -10.79 -1.61
CA ILE A 608 12.56 -9.66 -0.75
C ILE A 608 12.00 -8.35 -1.31
N HIS A 609 12.07 -8.13 -2.62
CA HIS A 609 11.51 -6.94 -3.28
C HIS A 609 9.99 -6.84 -3.05
N THR A 610 9.26 -7.94 -3.25
CA THR A 610 7.80 -8.03 -3.07
C THR A 610 7.40 -7.63 -1.65
N ALA A 611 8.05 -8.24 -0.65
CA ALA A 611 7.77 -7.98 0.76
C ALA A 611 8.22 -6.60 1.26
N THR A 612 9.10 -5.92 0.54
CA THR A 612 9.74 -4.67 0.98
C THR A 612 9.32 -3.49 0.10
N SER A 613 10.12 -3.22 -0.93
CA SER A 613 10.03 -2.05 -1.79
C SER A 613 8.79 -2.05 -2.68
N PHE A 614 8.32 -3.20 -3.16
CA PHE A 614 7.08 -3.28 -3.93
C PHE A 614 5.87 -2.91 -3.07
N HIS A 615 5.64 -3.66 -1.98
CA HIS A 615 4.56 -3.35 -1.03
C HIS A 615 4.65 -1.90 -0.52
N SER A 616 5.85 -1.43 -0.17
CA SER A 616 6.02 -0.04 0.27
C SER A 616 5.58 0.99 -0.77
N ALA A 617 5.95 0.82 -2.04
CA ALA A 617 5.58 1.74 -3.10
C ALA A 617 4.07 1.83 -3.35
N VAL A 618 3.35 0.71 -3.18
CA VAL A 618 1.91 0.62 -3.54
C VAL A 618 0.96 0.81 -2.35
N ASN A 619 1.49 0.86 -1.12
CA ASN A 619 0.68 1.02 0.10
C ASN A 619 0.84 2.40 0.77
N TYR A 620 2.07 2.90 0.98
CA TYR A 620 2.34 3.98 1.94
C TYR A 620 1.95 5.39 1.48
N LEU A 621 1.38 5.54 0.27
CA LEU A 621 0.80 6.79 -0.23
C LEU A 621 -0.73 6.68 -0.41
N GLN A 622 -1.36 5.58 0.04
CA GLN A 622 -2.79 5.39 -0.09
C GLN A 622 -3.59 6.49 0.58
N ASN A 623 -3.23 6.90 1.81
CA ASN A 623 -3.92 8.02 2.46
C ASN A 623 -3.81 9.31 1.65
N PHE A 624 -2.63 9.61 1.10
CA PHE A 624 -2.46 10.80 0.26
C PHE A 624 -3.38 10.81 -0.98
N TYR A 625 -3.51 9.68 -1.69
CA TYR A 625 -4.24 9.61 -2.96
C TYR A 625 -5.72 9.23 -2.83
N LEU A 626 -6.09 8.45 -1.81
CA LEU A 626 -7.41 7.81 -1.70
C LEU A 626 -8.30 8.44 -0.62
N ALA A 627 -7.74 9.06 0.43
CA ALA A 627 -8.54 9.63 1.52
C ALA A 627 -9.41 10.83 1.07
N PHE A 628 -8.97 11.55 0.04
CA PHE A 628 -9.82 12.51 -0.67
C PHE A 628 -10.59 11.78 -1.78
N VAL A 629 -11.66 11.10 -1.37
CA VAL A 629 -12.37 10.07 -2.16
C VAL A 629 -12.68 10.50 -3.59
N ILE A 630 -13.07 11.76 -3.82
CA ILE A 630 -13.44 12.23 -5.17
C ILE A 630 -12.28 12.32 -6.16
N ALA A 631 -11.02 12.28 -5.70
CA ALA A 631 -9.85 12.25 -6.57
C ALA A 631 -9.55 10.84 -7.10
N LYS A 632 -9.87 9.79 -6.34
CA LYS A 632 -9.70 8.39 -6.75
C LYS A 632 -10.77 7.50 -6.10
N PRO A 633 -12.04 7.60 -6.55
CA PRO A 633 -13.14 6.87 -5.94
C PRO A 633 -13.08 5.38 -6.31
N PRO A 634 -13.58 4.47 -5.46
CA PRO A 634 -13.61 3.04 -5.73
C PRO A 634 -14.77 2.61 -6.66
N MET A 635 -15.80 3.44 -6.79
CA MET A 635 -16.98 3.19 -7.62
C MET A 635 -17.53 4.47 -8.27
N LEU A 636 -18.43 4.28 -9.23
CA LEU A 636 -19.41 5.29 -9.62
C LEU A 636 -20.73 5.06 -8.87
N CYS A 637 -21.41 6.14 -8.49
CA CYS A 637 -22.69 6.11 -7.77
C CYS A 637 -23.92 6.20 -8.70
N THR A 638 -23.69 6.34 -10.00
CA THR A 638 -24.70 6.33 -11.07
C THR A 638 -24.18 5.53 -12.26
N ALA A 639 -25.09 5.04 -13.09
CA ALA A 639 -24.73 4.32 -14.30
C ALA A 639 -23.91 5.21 -15.26
N PRO A 640 -22.81 4.68 -15.85
CA PRO A 640 -22.02 5.44 -16.81
C PRO A 640 -22.80 5.74 -18.11
N PRO A 641 -22.53 6.88 -18.77
CA PRO A 641 -23.20 7.25 -20.00
C PRO A 641 -22.87 6.24 -21.11
N THR A 642 -23.88 5.83 -21.86
CA THR A 642 -23.77 4.82 -22.92
C THR A 642 -23.53 5.40 -24.32
N SER A 643 -23.37 6.72 -24.43
CA SER A 643 -23.04 7.39 -25.70
C SER A 643 -22.10 8.58 -25.48
N LEU A 644 -21.28 8.87 -26.49
CA LEU A 644 -20.39 10.04 -26.49
C LEU A 644 -21.17 11.35 -26.35
N SER A 645 -22.35 11.45 -26.98
CA SER A 645 -23.20 12.65 -26.86
C SER A 645 -23.67 12.89 -25.42
N ALA A 646 -24.04 11.83 -24.68
CA ALA A 646 -24.44 11.96 -23.28
C ALA A 646 -23.26 12.40 -22.41
N LEU A 647 -22.08 11.78 -22.60
CA LEU A 647 -20.85 12.16 -21.89
C LEU A 647 -20.47 13.63 -22.15
N GLN A 648 -20.52 14.09 -23.40
CA GLN A 648 -20.16 15.47 -23.77
C GLN A 648 -21.10 16.53 -23.17
N GLN A 649 -22.33 16.16 -22.79
CA GLN A 649 -23.30 17.06 -22.20
C GLN A 649 -23.18 17.20 -20.68
N MET A 650 -22.42 16.31 -20.02
CA MET A 650 -22.26 16.30 -18.56
C MET A 650 -21.78 17.64 -18.01
N LYS A 651 -22.29 17.98 -16.83
CA LYS A 651 -21.98 19.16 -16.03
C LYS A 651 -21.52 18.72 -14.63
N GLU A 652 -21.22 19.71 -13.79
CA GLU A 652 -20.76 19.46 -12.42
C GLU A 652 -21.72 18.57 -11.62
N HIS A 653 -23.03 18.84 -11.70
CA HIS A 653 -24.03 18.08 -10.95
C HIS A 653 -24.07 16.60 -11.35
N ASP A 654 -23.78 16.26 -12.61
CA ASP A 654 -23.71 14.87 -13.07
C ASP A 654 -22.49 14.17 -12.47
N LEU A 655 -21.32 14.83 -12.44
CA LEU A 655 -20.12 14.32 -11.79
C LEU A 655 -20.35 14.14 -10.27
N VAL A 656 -20.95 15.14 -9.61
CA VAL A 656 -21.28 15.08 -8.18
C VAL A 656 -22.22 13.91 -7.88
N ALA A 657 -23.25 13.69 -8.71
CA ALA A 657 -24.17 12.57 -8.55
C ALA A 657 -23.48 11.21 -8.72
N SER A 658 -22.42 11.16 -9.52
CA SER A 658 -21.66 9.94 -9.79
C SER A 658 -20.62 9.62 -8.70
N LEU A 659 -20.45 10.48 -7.71
CA LEU A 659 -19.49 10.34 -6.61
C LEU A 659 -20.22 10.08 -5.28
N PRO A 660 -19.57 9.46 -4.28
CA PRO A 660 -20.21 9.12 -3.00
C PRO A 660 -20.41 10.34 -2.08
N ILE A 661 -20.56 11.55 -2.61
CA ILE A 661 -20.68 12.81 -1.85
C ILE A 661 -21.92 12.79 -0.94
N ASN A 662 -23.01 12.17 -1.39
CA ASN A 662 -24.26 12.04 -0.65
C ASN A 662 -24.46 10.66 0.00
N ARG A 663 -23.43 9.82 0.00
CA ARG A 663 -23.50 8.41 0.41
C ARG A 663 -22.53 8.20 1.56
N GLN A 664 -23.00 8.37 2.79
CA GLN A 664 -22.10 8.47 3.95
C GLN A 664 -21.37 7.16 4.24
N ARG A 665 -22.04 6.02 4.07
CA ARG A 665 -21.45 4.68 4.17
C ARG A 665 -20.34 4.51 3.16
N GLN A 666 -20.62 4.76 1.88
CA GLN A 666 -19.63 4.59 0.80
C GLN A 666 -18.46 5.56 0.97
N TRP A 667 -18.71 6.82 1.31
CA TRP A 667 -17.65 7.79 1.59
C TRP A 667 -16.77 7.33 2.76
N LEU A 668 -17.40 6.92 3.87
CA LEU A 668 -16.70 6.47 5.07
C LEU A 668 -15.80 5.28 4.76
N LEU A 669 -16.32 4.24 4.12
CA LEU A 669 -15.56 3.04 3.79
C LEU A 669 -14.42 3.37 2.81
N SER A 670 -14.69 4.19 1.78
CA SER A 670 -13.67 4.62 0.81
C SER A 670 -12.50 5.38 1.47
N ALA A 671 -12.79 6.24 2.45
CA ALA A 671 -11.77 6.97 3.20
C ALA A 671 -11.13 6.14 4.32
N GLN A 672 -11.80 5.08 4.79
CA GLN A 672 -11.34 4.23 5.89
C GLN A 672 -10.40 3.12 5.40
N VAL A 673 -10.58 2.57 4.19
CA VAL A 673 -9.65 1.60 3.60
C VAL A 673 -8.19 2.09 3.65
N PRO A 674 -7.82 3.26 3.08
CA PRO A 674 -6.45 3.73 3.13
C PRO A 674 -5.98 4.08 4.55
N TRP A 675 -6.91 4.46 5.45
CA TRP A 675 -6.60 4.70 6.86
C TRP A 675 -6.17 3.42 7.58
N LEU A 676 -6.88 2.32 7.33
CA LEU A 676 -6.57 1.01 7.88
C LEU A 676 -5.29 0.42 7.27
N LEU A 677 -5.07 0.62 5.97
CA LEU A 677 -3.99 -0.06 5.24
C LEU A 677 -2.66 0.68 5.25
N SER A 678 -2.64 2.00 5.45
CA SER A 678 -1.41 2.79 5.28
C SER A 678 -0.99 3.52 6.55
N PHE A 679 0.02 2.99 7.25
CA PHE A 679 0.75 3.70 8.30
C PHE A 679 2.21 3.91 7.94
N ARG A 680 2.85 4.92 8.53
CA ARG A 680 4.30 5.15 8.38
C ARG A 680 5.09 4.00 8.99
N THR A 681 6.03 3.44 8.23
CA THR A 681 6.94 2.39 8.70
C THR A 681 7.62 2.78 10.01
N PRO A 682 7.44 1.98 11.08
CA PRO A 682 8.20 2.15 12.30
C PRO A 682 9.70 2.07 12.02
N GLN A 683 10.52 2.92 12.64
CA GLN A 683 11.97 2.98 12.34
C GLN A 683 12.67 1.64 12.55
N ASP A 684 12.25 0.87 13.55
CA ASP A 684 12.74 -0.47 13.88
C ASP A 684 12.32 -1.55 12.86
N ARG A 685 11.43 -1.22 11.92
CA ARG A 685 10.94 -2.12 10.86
C ARG A 685 11.37 -1.69 9.46
N SER A 686 12.33 -0.78 9.34
CA SER A 686 12.89 -0.36 8.05
C SER A 686 13.96 -1.30 7.50
N LEU A 687 14.18 -1.29 6.17
CA LEU A 687 15.31 -1.97 5.52
C LEU A 687 16.68 -1.53 6.09
N LEU A 688 16.81 -0.24 6.40
CA LEU A 688 18.03 0.30 7.00
C LEU A 688 18.28 -0.29 8.41
N ASN A 689 17.21 -0.47 9.20
CA ASN A 689 17.31 -1.15 10.49
C ASN A 689 17.61 -2.64 10.35
N TYR A 690 17.08 -3.33 9.33
CA TYR A 690 17.43 -4.72 9.04
C TYR A 690 18.95 -4.88 8.83
N ALA A 691 19.54 -4.07 7.93
CA ALA A 691 20.97 -4.13 7.65
C ALA A 691 21.81 -3.83 8.91
N ALA A 692 21.42 -2.81 9.69
CA ALA A 692 22.08 -2.46 10.94
C ALA A 692 21.96 -3.58 11.99
N SER A 693 20.81 -4.24 12.08
CA SER A 693 20.55 -5.34 13.01
C SER A 693 21.41 -6.56 12.65
N MET A 694 21.43 -6.93 11.38
CA MET A 694 22.30 -8.01 10.87
C MET A 694 23.77 -7.74 11.19
N TRP A 695 24.28 -6.56 10.88
CA TRP A 695 25.66 -6.20 11.22
C TRP A 695 25.93 -6.27 12.74
N ARG A 696 25.04 -5.71 13.57
CA ARG A 696 25.20 -5.70 15.04
C ARG A 696 25.25 -7.11 15.64
N VAL A 697 24.44 -8.03 15.13
CA VAL A 697 24.40 -9.43 15.58
C VAL A 697 25.67 -10.19 15.17
N TYR A 698 26.20 -9.93 13.98
CA TYR A 698 27.29 -10.71 13.41
C TYR A 698 28.69 -10.15 13.70
N LYS A 699 28.84 -8.84 13.95
CA LYS A 699 30.17 -8.21 14.15
C LYS A 699 30.99 -8.77 15.32
N THR A 700 30.34 -9.34 16.33
CA THR A 700 31.01 -9.91 17.52
C THR A 700 31.28 -11.41 17.40
N LYS A 701 30.70 -12.07 16.40
CA LYS A 701 30.87 -13.51 16.19
C LYS A 701 32.25 -13.79 15.59
N LYS A 702 32.87 -14.89 16.02
CA LYS A 702 34.28 -15.19 15.69
C LYS A 702 34.47 -16.04 14.43
N GLY A 703 33.45 -16.78 13.99
CA GLY A 703 33.54 -17.68 12.86
C GLY A 703 33.72 -16.96 11.52
N ARG A 704 34.38 -17.62 10.57
CA ARG A 704 34.71 -17.04 9.26
C ARG A 704 33.45 -16.63 8.49
N ARG A 705 32.46 -17.52 8.43
CA ARG A 705 31.18 -17.26 7.77
C ARG A 705 30.47 -16.08 8.40
N GLU A 706 30.43 -16.01 9.73
CA GLU A 706 29.76 -14.94 10.45
C GLU A 706 30.42 -13.57 10.21
N LYS A 707 31.75 -13.52 10.11
CA LYS A 707 32.46 -12.30 9.71
C LYS A 707 32.08 -11.85 8.30
N MET A 708 32.00 -12.78 7.35
CA MET A 708 31.56 -12.46 5.99
C MET A 708 30.11 -11.95 5.95
N VAL A 709 29.21 -12.49 6.78
CA VAL A 709 27.85 -11.95 6.95
C VAL A 709 27.87 -10.53 7.51
N ALA A 710 28.71 -10.25 8.51
CA ALA A 710 28.86 -8.90 9.05
C ALA A 710 29.34 -7.92 7.95
N GLU A 711 30.36 -8.29 7.18
CA GLU A 711 30.88 -7.47 6.09
C GLU A 711 29.84 -7.23 4.97
N ALA A 712 29.07 -8.25 4.58
CA ALA A 712 27.99 -8.10 3.62
C ALA A 712 26.87 -7.19 4.14
N SER A 713 26.54 -7.30 5.43
CA SER A 713 25.53 -6.44 6.07
C SER A 713 25.99 -4.99 6.22
N GLU A 714 27.28 -4.76 6.45
CA GLU A 714 27.89 -3.43 6.46
C GLU A 714 27.83 -2.78 5.07
N ARG A 715 28.15 -3.54 4.01
CA ARG A 715 28.01 -3.09 2.62
C ARG A 715 26.57 -2.81 2.25
N LEU A 716 25.62 -3.67 2.65
CA LEU A 716 24.19 -3.41 2.45
C LEU A 716 23.79 -2.09 3.10
N TYR A 717 24.13 -1.88 4.37
CA TYR A 717 23.82 -0.63 5.08
C TYR A 717 24.40 0.60 4.36
N ALA A 718 25.66 0.54 3.92
CA ALA A 718 26.30 1.62 3.19
C ALA A 718 25.60 1.90 1.85
N ARG A 719 25.26 0.86 1.09
CA ARG A 719 24.54 0.97 -0.19
C ARG A 719 23.14 1.54 0.00
N LEU A 720 22.38 1.08 1.00
CA LEU A 720 21.06 1.63 1.33
C LEU A 720 21.14 3.12 1.70
N ARG A 721 22.17 3.54 2.45
CA ARG A 721 22.37 4.97 2.74
C ARG A 721 22.64 5.79 1.49
N GLU A 722 23.37 5.24 0.52
CA GLU A 722 23.55 5.89 -0.78
C GLU A 722 22.23 5.94 -1.55
N THR A 723 21.44 4.85 -1.53
CA THR A 723 20.11 4.83 -2.13
C THR A 723 19.18 5.89 -1.54
N GLN A 724 19.25 6.21 -0.24
CA GLN A 724 18.48 7.34 0.32
C GLN A 724 18.80 8.66 -0.40
N ARG A 725 20.06 8.88 -0.77
CA ARG A 725 20.48 10.07 -1.53
C ARG A 725 19.94 10.02 -2.95
N VAL A 726 20.06 8.87 -3.61
CA VAL A 726 19.53 8.66 -4.96
C VAL A 726 18.03 8.94 -5.03
N VAL A 727 17.24 8.40 -4.09
CA VAL A 727 15.78 8.65 -3.99
C VAL A 727 15.49 10.14 -3.87
N TRP A 728 16.21 10.84 -2.97
CA TRP A 728 16.05 12.28 -2.81
C TRP A 728 16.43 13.07 -4.09
N GLU A 729 17.52 12.69 -4.76
CA GLU A 729 17.97 13.31 -6.00
C GLU A 729 16.97 13.09 -7.13
N ASN A 730 16.45 11.87 -7.29
CA ASN A 730 15.40 11.53 -8.26
C ASN A 730 14.13 12.32 -7.99
N SER A 731 13.65 12.36 -6.74
CA SER A 731 12.47 13.13 -6.38
C SER A 731 12.65 14.62 -6.65
N ARG A 732 13.85 15.17 -6.42
CA ARG A 732 14.13 16.59 -6.67
C ARG A 732 14.30 16.91 -8.16
N ALA A 733 14.75 15.94 -8.95
CA ALA A 733 14.94 16.06 -10.40
C ALA A 733 13.64 16.01 -11.20
N MET A 734 12.54 15.57 -10.58
CA MET A 734 11.20 15.66 -11.16
C MET A 734 10.83 17.11 -11.49
N GLU A 735 9.85 17.28 -12.36
CA GLU A 735 9.38 18.58 -12.80
C GLU A 735 8.95 19.46 -11.62
N LYS A 736 9.22 20.77 -11.74
CA LYS A 736 8.78 21.76 -10.76
C LYS A 736 7.28 21.65 -10.51
N GLY A 737 6.92 21.49 -9.24
CA GLY A 737 5.53 21.35 -8.80
C GLY A 737 5.03 19.90 -8.76
N SER A 738 5.82 18.90 -9.12
CA SER A 738 5.49 17.49 -8.90
C SER A 738 5.58 17.16 -7.41
N LEU A 739 4.79 16.18 -6.97
CA LEU A 739 4.77 15.74 -5.59
C LEU A 739 6.09 15.03 -5.24
N PRO A 740 6.74 15.34 -4.11
CA PRO A 740 7.93 14.60 -3.69
C PRO A 740 7.65 13.10 -3.56
N TYR A 741 8.51 12.28 -4.15
CA TYR A 741 8.39 10.82 -4.12
C TYR A 741 9.47 10.24 -3.22
N MET A 742 9.12 10.04 -1.94
CA MET A 742 10.05 9.59 -0.89
C MET A 742 9.66 8.23 -0.30
N VAL A 743 8.67 7.55 -0.88
CA VAL A 743 8.12 6.29 -0.37
C VAL A 743 9.15 5.16 -0.38
N LEU A 744 10.07 5.18 -1.35
CA LEU A 744 11.16 4.22 -1.47
C LEU A 744 12.45 4.64 -0.77
N ASP A 745 12.43 5.66 0.10
CA ASP A 745 13.55 5.93 1.00
C ASP A 745 13.79 4.68 1.88
N PRO A 746 14.99 4.06 1.87
CA PRO A 746 15.32 2.92 2.72
C PRO A 746 15.05 3.08 4.23
N GLY A 747 14.96 4.31 4.73
CA GLY A 747 14.55 4.62 6.12
C GLY A 747 13.04 4.53 6.35
N ASN A 748 12.24 4.63 5.29
CA ASN A 748 10.77 4.50 5.30
C ASN A 748 10.28 3.20 4.64
N THR A 749 11.11 2.48 3.89
CA THR A 749 10.75 1.19 3.27
C THR A 749 10.73 0.10 4.32
N ALA A 750 9.61 -0.61 4.46
CA ALA A 750 9.46 -1.69 5.43
C ALA A 750 10.29 -2.92 5.05
N VAL A 751 10.71 -3.68 6.06
CA VAL A 751 11.46 -4.94 5.89
C VAL A 751 10.54 -6.12 5.53
N SER A 752 9.25 -6.03 5.84
CA SER A 752 8.22 -7.03 5.55
C SER A 752 6.88 -6.33 5.30
N ILE A 753 5.88 -7.10 4.85
CA ILE A 753 4.49 -6.66 4.81
C ILE A 753 3.95 -6.68 6.25
N LEU A 754 3.60 -5.50 6.77
CA LEU A 754 3.23 -5.28 8.18
C LEU A 754 1.74 -4.99 8.39
N ILE A 755 1.02 -4.70 7.31
CA ILE A 755 -0.40 -4.37 7.25
C ILE A 755 -0.93 -4.56 5.85
#